data_AF-A0A553P5V5-F1
#
_entry.id   AF-A0A553P5V5-F1
#
_cell.length_a   1.000
_cell.length_b   1.000
_cell.length_c   1.000
_cell.angle_alpha   90.00
_cell.angle_beta   90.00
_cell.angle_gamma   90.00
#
_symmetry.space_group_name_H-M   'P 1'
#
loop_
_entity.id
_entity.type
_entity.pdbx_description
1 polymer ?
#
loop_
_entity_poly.entity_id
_entity_poly.type
_entity_poly.pdbx_seq_one_letter_code
_entity_poly.pdbx_strand_id
1 'polypeptide(L)'
;MSDRRNKDKLGILKALIAAGVDVTYQHRTNLRNALHLAINSSSDSADQALDLELTLLRSNVDVMTKDIRERYPLHYAFVKIGAHANHSRTDPIEVCSMIVEAMADQNVDEADEYGSTALHYAAYRGATVCCLLLISKGADVNRVDLLGNTPLAYAVLGQHEGCALILLQKGANIHVNVHKLKTARVSNHGNNDEMDKARAEYSFRFNATEKKERDTFTLFEGLIQNSWLGITYMALEQLEKFGMSYARAIEVALFLQKIQFAKTLISKQVSVEKIREKNAKGRNLIHCMALECKHTSSKEIQEDVFEMLLDAQINPLELDHQGSNALHYLGLNGNRSILSVLMNQHPSEVKPMMNLKNKFGITPIGALLWNHTRQTMDTCELLRMYLRHGANANLTTKLKPLCHVSRGFKASVKNMAHFEDGDVPVETEETTPLIAAIIMNDKDLVKLLLQEAKADVSLTDSTGMTPLMHAVKTNNVDMLIQLLAQGETRHYDNPALRKKLIPFELDLTAIDKNDRTVFHHLLAVDHDSSFPVTFDNAEMLDVLFQASKITKRSVPPTIDHEFMREAEKRGNRRILEALKKKVNYHSTKDLKSFEPPQVEDCVQWSSDFSFDLNEDSQAMLSILRKQSTPKRSKRAKTTDEDDDEDRMSSEDESDSEVESDMEGDPNDDNHGHVEGVSRPQGLTIQNGSIHDGYAILMTKIDVSFGAWGLYNFYRMQIWKDKYKDLWVLFTNWGRIGDYRGGQYQNTPFGTADKAVEEFEKTFKAKTGNEWKDVSEFQQKPRKYRLVDVEKLKTVKKSALEFDLGSKIPSQLPPVVQSMIEDIANVSMYVEANKQIGNDPESLPFGSIRRDQVEKAKGILEQLRDLIADKVSIEGKRSTNSSEALQERLFDCVDEISKISSEYFYLMPKKGFEFTKVLPIDNDNLLTSELNRVNLTLDLEAAERLLLGAQFRRKEINPLDYIYRSLGCVISPLNPNTDEATCILRYIGNSPNADNCEIDGIFKIKRDEDFSKFGQTIKPKHDWNRRLLFHGSKRANLFSIFTHGLMVNAPTAMINGRAFGDGIYTADVFSKSDAYTNDNRFMNPGSARRETNKYMLLCDVALGKQYRFNYNQPACGNLRKHCDSILVEGYSVPNPEQTMFLQSGLELPLGEIIRQSHVKGFASENREYITFDDSQNSLRYIVKYKCTTTGYGRTRSYRTHGKMMAFRST
;
A
#
# COMPACT_ATOMS: atom_id res chain seq x y z
N MET A 1 -19.34 0.16 39.69
CA MET A 1 -18.05 0.94 39.68
C MET A 1 -18.19 2.32 39.02
N SER A 2 -19.19 2.55 38.17
CA SER A 2 -19.58 3.88 37.66
C SER A 2 -20.00 4.82 38.78
N ASP A 3 -20.93 4.41 39.64
CA ASP A 3 -21.53 5.29 40.67
C ASP A 3 -20.54 5.93 41.65
N ARG A 4 -19.50 5.20 42.07
CA ARG A 4 -18.46 5.78 42.92
C ARG A 4 -17.78 6.97 42.22
N ARG A 5 -17.38 6.78 40.95
CA ARG A 5 -16.75 7.84 40.15
C ARG A 5 -17.68 9.02 39.82
N ASN A 6 -18.99 8.82 39.73
CA ASN A 6 -19.93 9.93 39.55
C ASN A 6 -20.22 10.68 40.86
N LYS A 7 -20.30 9.99 42.01
CA LYS A 7 -20.43 10.64 43.33
C LYS A 7 -19.23 11.54 43.64
N ASP A 8 -18.01 11.07 43.34
CA ASP A 8 -16.79 11.87 43.53
C ASP A 8 -16.82 13.14 42.64
N LYS A 9 -17.18 13.02 41.36
CA LYS A 9 -17.32 14.16 40.44
C LYS A 9 -18.40 15.16 40.88
N LEU A 10 -19.56 14.68 41.34
CA LEU A 10 -20.65 15.52 41.81
C LEU A 10 -20.25 16.31 43.08
N GLY A 11 -19.53 15.66 43.99
CA GLY A 11 -18.96 16.31 45.18
C GLY A 11 -17.97 17.41 44.81
N ILE A 12 -17.05 17.13 43.89
CA ILE A 12 -16.08 18.11 43.37
C ILE A 12 -16.82 19.29 42.70
N LEU A 13 -17.80 19.04 41.83
CA LEU A 13 -18.55 20.10 41.16
C LEU A 13 -19.28 21.01 42.16
N LYS A 14 -19.96 20.43 43.16
CA LYS A 14 -20.63 21.20 44.21
C LYS A 14 -19.66 22.03 45.05
N ALA A 15 -18.47 21.49 45.35
CA ALA A 15 -17.43 22.23 46.05
C ALA A 15 -16.86 23.39 45.20
N LEU A 16 -16.67 23.20 43.89
CA LEU A 16 -16.21 24.25 42.98
C LEU A 16 -17.25 25.37 42.82
N ILE A 17 -18.54 25.03 42.70
CA ILE A 17 -19.63 26.01 42.68
C ILE A 17 -19.68 26.79 44.00
N ALA A 18 -19.57 26.11 45.15
CA ALA A 18 -19.53 26.75 46.46
C ALA A 18 -18.27 27.63 46.65
N ALA A 19 -17.17 27.33 45.97
CA ALA A 19 -15.96 28.15 45.93
C ALA A 19 -16.04 29.34 44.94
N GLY A 20 -17.21 29.57 44.30
CA GLY A 20 -17.43 30.70 43.40
C GLY A 20 -16.86 30.52 41.99
N VAL A 21 -16.62 29.29 41.53
CA VAL A 21 -16.17 29.04 40.15
C VAL A 21 -17.26 29.43 39.15
N ASP A 22 -16.88 30.23 38.17
CA ASP A 22 -17.75 30.63 37.06
C ASP A 22 -18.12 29.42 36.18
N VAL A 23 -19.35 28.93 36.34
CA VAL A 23 -19.92 27.83 35.55
C VAL A 23 -20.37 28.26 34.14
N THR A 24 -20.46 29.58 33.88
CA THR A 24 -20.79 30.12 32.55
C THR A 24 -19.57 30.18 31.63
N TYR A 25 -18.36 29.97 32.16
CA TYR A 25 -17.11 29.99 31.42
C TYR A 25 -17.12 29.04 30.20
N GLN A 26 -16.82 29.61 29.04
CA GLN A 26 -16.64 28.89 27.77
C GLN A 26 -15.14 28.71 27.48
N HIS A 27 -14.76 27.49 27.07
CA HIS A 27 -13.36 27.16 26.80
C HIS A 27 -12.84 27.82 25.51
N ARG A 28 -11.88 28.74 25.65
CA ARG A 28 -11.38 29.67 24.62
C ARG A 28 -11.11 29.10 23.22
N THR A 29 -10.70 27.84 23.08
CA THR A 29 -10.33 27.25 21.77
C THR A 29 -11.39 26.35 21.13
N ASN A 30 -12.42 25.94 21.86
CA ASN A 30 -13.46 25.03 21.36
C ASN A 30 -14.90 25.48 21.66
N LEU A 31 -15.04 26.61 22.37
CA LEU A 31 -16.28 27.29 22.74
C LEU A 31 -17.26 26.45 23.57
N ARG A 32 -16.79 25.34 24.17
CA ARG A 32 -17.63 24.48 25.02
C ARG A 32 -17.68 25.00 26.45
N ASN A 33 -18.88 25.02 27.02
CA ASN A 33 -19.11 25.19 28.45
C ASN A 33 -19.12 23.84 29.20
N ALA A 34 -19.32 23.87 30.52
CA ALA A 34 -19.35 22.67 31.35
C ALA A 34 -20.44 21.64 30.95
N LEU A 35 -21.61 22.11 30.50
CA LEU A 35 -22.76 21.27 30.18
C LEU A 35 -22.50 20.40 28.93
N HIS A 36 -21.79 20.92 27.93
CA HIS A 36 -21.31 20.14 26.78
C HIS A 36 -20.49 18.91 27.20
N LEU A 37 -19.61 19.09 28.20
CA LEU A 37 -18.72 18.04 28.67
C LEU A 37 -19.45 17.03 29.55
N ALA A 38 -20.39 17.51 30.38
CA ALA A 38 -21.26 16.67 31.20
C ALA A 38 -22.09 15.71 30.33
N ILE A 39 -22.89 16.24 29.40
CA ILE A 39 -23.72 15.47 28.47
C ILE A 39 -22.85 14.56 27.58
N ASN A 40 -21.67 15.01 27.14
CA ASN A 40 -20.78 14.13 26.40
C ASN A 40 -20.31 12.93 27.24
N SER A 41 -20.09 13.12 28.55
CA SER A 41 -19.71 12.06 29.48
C SER A 41 -20.86 11.18 29.96
N SER A 42 -22.11 11.55 29.65
CA SER A 42 -23.30 10.77 30.00
C SER A 42 -23.24 9.38 29.38
N SER A 43 -23.43 8.35 30.21
CA SER A 43 -23.48 6.96 29.79
C SER A 43 -24.91 6.59 29.44
N ASP A 44 -25.15 6.04 28.25
CA ASP A 44 -26.48 5.69 27.73
C ASP A 44 -27.17 4.48 28.46
N SER A 45 -27.03 4.39 29.79
CA SER A 45 -27.60 3.38 30.68
C SER A 45 -28.94 3.82 31.25
N ALA A 46 -29.90 2.90 31.44
CA ALA A 46 -31.18 3.21 32.07
C ALA A 46 -31.05 3.62 33.55
N ASP A 47 -30.00 3.16 34.24
CA ASP A 47 -29.72 3.51 35.64
C ASP A 47 -28.87 4.80 35.78
N GLN A 48 -28.87 5.71 34.80
CA GLN A 48 -27.99 6.89 34.85
C GLN A 48 -28.50 7.95 35.85
N ALA A 49 -27.71 8.21 36.90
CA ALA A 49 -27.88 9.41 37.71
C ALA A 49 -27.48 10.69 36.92
N LEU A 50 -28.45 11.55 36.61
CA LEU A 50 -28.29 12.86 35.96
C LEU A 50 -28.00 14.01 36.94
N ASP A 51 -27.59 13.68 38.17
CA ASP A 51 -27.35 14.68 39.23
C ASP A 51 -26.34 15.77 38.85
N LEU A 52 -25.37 15.44 37.99
CA LEU A 52 -24.29 16.36 37.58
C LEU A 52 -24.81 17.38 36.57
N GLU A 53 -25.53 16.91 35.55
CA GLU A 53 -26.23 17.72 34.56
C GLU A 53 -27.30 18.61 35.22
N LEU A 54 -28.13 18.04 36.11
CA LEU A 54 -29.14 18.79 36.89
C LEU A 54 -28.52 19.85 37.81
N THR A 55 -27.34 19.58 38.40
CA THR A 55 -26.62 20.56 39.22
C THR A 55 -26.10 21.72 38.38
N LEU A 56 -25.60 21.46 37.16
CA LEU A 56 -25.17 22.51 36.22
C LEU A 56 -26.35 23.38 35.77
N LEU A 57 -27.48 22.79 35.38
CA LEU A 57 -28.67 23.54 34.95
C LEU A 57 -29.23 24.42 36.08
N ARG A 58 -29.26 23.93 37.32
CA ARG A 58 -29.63 24.72 38.51
C ARG A 58 -28.63 25.85 38.84
N SER A 59 -27.43 25.81 38.27
CA SER A 59 -26.38 26.83 38.45
C SER A 59 -26.38 27.87 37.32
N ASN A 60 -27.46 27.96 36.53
CA ASN A 60 -27.66 28.95 35.47
C ASN A 60 -26.62 28.86 34.33
N VAL A 61 -26.20 27.64 33.99
CA VAL A 61 -25.35 27.39 32.80
C VAL A 61 -26.17 27.56 31.53
N ASP A 62 -25.63 28.34 30.59
CA ASP A 62 -26.26 28.59 29.29
C ASP A 62 -26.42 27.31 28.45
N VAL A 63 -27.66 26.97 28.11
CA VAL A 63 -28.03 25.83 27.27
C VAL A 63 -27.92 26.13 25.76
N MET A 64 -27.72 27.40 25.38
CA MET A 64 -27.66 27.88 23.99
C MET A 64 -26.24 28.25 23.54
N THR A 65 -25.22 27.93 24.34
CA THR A 65 -23.81 28.08 23.94
C THR A 65 -23.54 27.21 22.72
N LYS A 66 -23.00 27.79 21.62
CA LYS A 66 -22.51 27.03 20.45
C LYS A 66 -21.04 26.63 20.63
N ASP A 67 -20.70 25.37 20.37
CA ASP A 67 -19.30 24.95 20.18
C ASP A 67 -18.73 25.41 18.83
N ILE A 68 -17.43 25.21 18.58
CA ILE A 68 -16.77 25.56 17.30
C ILE A 68 -17.38 24.92 16.04
N ARG A 69 -18.32 23.98 16.18
CA ARG A 69 -19.06 23.33 15.08
C ARG A 69 -20.52 23.77 15.04
N GLU A 70 -20.81 24.92 15.66
CA GLU A 70 -22.14 25.51 15.87
C GLU A 70 -23.13 24.70 16.71
N ARG A 71 -22.68 23.66 17.42
CA ARG A 71 -23.60 22.76 18.15
C ARG A 71 -23.89 23.23 19.56
N TYR A 72 -25.17 23.24 19.91
CA TYR A 72 -25.66 23.29 21.29
C TYR A 72 -25.41 21.99 22.08
N PRO A 73 -25.43 22.05 23.43
CA PRO A 73 -25.52 20.90 24.32
C PRO A 73 -26.56 19.84 23.92
N LEU A 74 -27.72 20.25 23.38
CA LEU A 74 -28.77 19.33 22.91
C LEU A 74 -28.28 18.34 21.84
N HIS A 75 -27.43 18.78 20.90
CA HIS A 75 -26.86 17.91 19.86
C HIS A 75 -26.01 16.77 20.47
N TYR A 76 -25.44 17.00 21.66
CA TYR A 76 -24.60 16.04 22.36
C TYR A 76 -25.37 14.92 23.08
N ALA A 77 -26.69 15.04 23.21
CA ALA A 77 -27.54 13.91 23.58
C ALA A 77 -27.47 12.80 22.53
N PHE A 78 -27.27 13.16 21.25
CA PHE A 78 -27.26 12.21 20.13
C PHE A 78 -25.84 11.94 19.57
N VAL A 79 -24.95 12.94 19.57
CA VAL A 79 -23.59 12.84 18.98
C VAL A 79 -22.50 13.11 20.01
N LYS A 80 -21.60 12.16 20.26
CA LYS A 80 -20.52 12.32 21.24
C LYS A 80 -19.26 12.97 20.62
N ILE A 81 -18.44 13.66 21.43
CA ILE A 81 -17.15 14.24 21.05
C ILE A 81 -16.23 13.12 20.54
N GLY A 82 -15.79 13.25 19.28
CA GLY A 82 -14.92 12.26 18.62
C GLY A 82 -15.66 11.05 18.02
N ALA A 83 -16.99 10.97 18.12
CA ALA A 83 -17.80 9.89 17.54
C ALA A 83 -19.08 10.44 16.91
N HIS A 84 -19.06 10.61 15.59
CA HIS A 84 -20.17 11.15 14.78
C HIS A 84 -21.37 10.19 14.66
N ALA A 85 -21.20 8.93 15.06
CA ALA A 85 -22.24 7.90 15.01
C ALA A 85 -22.25 7.10 16.33
N ASN A 86 -23.04 7.57 17.31
CA ASN A 86 -23.31 6.78 18.51
C ASN A 86 -24.42 5.76 18.22
N HIS A 87 -24.10 4.47 18.29
CA HIS A 87 -25.01 3.37 17.99
C HIS A 87 -25.65 2.77 19.25
N SER A 88 -25.75 3.55 20.34
CA SER A 88 -26.44 3.07 21.56
C SER A 88 -27.91 2.79 21.26
N ARG A 89 -28.37 1.60 21.69
CA ARG A 89 -29.75 1.13 21.50
C ARG A 89 -30.78 1.80 22.42
N THR A 90 -30.33 2.59 23.39
CA THR A 90 -31.19 3.30 24.33
C THR A 90 -31.52 4.70 23.82
N ASP A 91 -32.78 5.10 23.99
CA ASP A 91 -33.26 6.43 23.70
C ASP A 91 -32.84 7.38 24.84
N PRO A 92 -32.06 8.45 24.60
CA PRO A 92 -31.54 9.33 25.65
C PRO A 92 -32.60 10.33 26.15
N ILE A 93 -33.84 9.87 26.33
CA ILE A 93 -35.02 10.70 26.55
C ILE A 93 -34.93 11.56 27.81
N GLU A 94 -34.34 11.05 28.89
CA GLU A 94 -34.19 11.81 30.14
C GLU A 94 -33.23 13.00 29.96
N VAL A 95 -32.11 12.78 29.27
CA VAL A 95 -31.14 13.84 28.92
C VAL A 95 -31.78 14.85 27.97
N CYS A 96 -32.51 14.38 26.96
CA CYS A 96 -33.18 15.23 25.98
C CYS A 96 -34.27 16.09 26.64
N SER A 97 -35.18 15.49 27.42
CA SER A 97 -36.27 16.20 28.11
C SER A 97 -35.73 17.27 29.05
N MET A 98 -34.74 16.92 29.88
CA MET A 98 -34.09 17.85 30.80
C MET A 98 -33.48 19.07 30.09
N ILE A 99 -32.83 18.90 28.94
CA ILE A 99 -32.27 20.03 28.16
C ILE A 99 -33.38 20.83 27.48
N VAL A 100 -34.34 20.16 26.85
CA VAL A 100 -35.47 20.79 26.13
C VAL A 100 -36.41 21.55 27.08
N GLU A 101 -36.57 21.08 28.31
CA GLU A 101 -37.26 21.81 29.39
C GLU A 101 -36.47 23.06 29.81
N ALA A 102 -35.15 22.96 29.95
CA ALA A 102 -34.28 24.09 30.28
C ALA A 102 -34.17 25.14 29.15
N MET A 103 -34.38 24.75 27.89
CA MET A 103 -34.48 25.66 26.74
C MET A 103 -35.83 26.43 26.71
N ALA A 104 -36.85 26.02 27.46
CA ALA A 104 -38.15 26.68 27.55
C ALA A 104 -38.80 26.96 26.16
N ASP A 105 -38.93 28.24 25.77
CA ASP A 105 -39.50 28.70 24.49
C ASP A 105 -38.44 28.95 23.39
N GLN A 106 -37.18 28.53 23.61
CA GLN A 106 -36.07 28.74 22.69
C GLN A 106 -36.06 27.69 21.55
N ASN A 107 -35.48 28.06 20.40
CA ASN A 107 -35.51 27.22 19.19
C ASN A 107 -34.71 25.91 19.37
N VAL A 108 -35.41 24.76 19.27
CA VAL A 108 -34.80 23.41 19.28
C VAL A 108 -34.29 22.95 17.91
N ASP A 109 -34.63 23.66 16.83
CA ASP A 109 -34.32 23.29 15.44
C ASP A 109 -33.15 24.08 14.84
N GLU A 110 -32.32 24.67 15.70
CA GLU A 110 -31.05 25.25 15.28
C GLU A 110 -30.12 24.19 14.71
N ALA A 111 -29.42 24.54 13.63
CA ALA A 111 -28.54 23.66 12.90
C ALA A 111 -27.07 23.86 13.29
N ASP A 112 -26.28 22.81 13.09
CA ASP A 112 -24.83 22.84 13.20
C ASP A 112 -24.12 23.23 11.89
N GLU A 113 -22.78 23.20 11.89
CA GLU A 113 -21.95 23.54 10.71
C GLU A 113 -22.24 22.69 9.44
N TYR A 114 -22.97 21.57 9.56
CA TYR A 114 -23.41 20.72 8.44
C TYR A 114 -24.87 20.96 8.05
N GLY A 115 -25.55 21.93 8.66
CA GLY A 115 -26.99 22.09 8.52
C GLY A 115 -27.80 21.03 9.30
N SER A 116 -27.16 20.16 10.07
CA SER A 116 -27.84 19.09 10.81
C SER A 116 -28.40 19.59 12.13
N THR A 117 -29.70 19.44 12.33
CA THR A 117 -30.37 19.79 13.60
C THR A 117 -30.39 18.61 14.57
N ALA A 118 -30.77 18.84 15.83
CA ALA A 118 -30.92 17.77 16.83
C ALA A 118 -31.83 16.61 16.35
N LEU A 119 -32.89 16.91 15.57
CA LEU A 119 -33.81 15.92 15.03
C LEU A 119 -33.16 14.98 13.99
N HIS A 120 -32.23 15.49 13.17
CA HIS A 120 -31.46 14.66 12.22
C HIS A 120 -30.64 13.60 12.97
N TYR A 121 -29.95 14.00 14.03
CA TYR A 121 -29.13 13.10 14.83
C TYR A 121 -29.95 12.13 15.69
N ALA A 122 -31.11 12.57 16.21
CA ALA A 122 -32.05 11.68 16.89
C ALA A 122 -32.58 10.57 15.96
N ALA A 123 -32.94 10.94 14.73
CA ALA A 123 -33.41 10.01 13.70
C ALA A 123 -32.32 9.01 13.27
N TYR A 124 -31.07 9.47 13.13
CA TYR A 124 -29.91 8.62 12.81
C TYR A 124 -29.53 7.63 13.91
N ARG A 125 -29.74 8.00 15.19
CA ARG A 125 -29.49 7.14 16.36
C ARG A 125 -30.64 6.16 16.62
N GLY A 126 -31.83 6.41 16.06
CA GLY A 126 -33.03 5.62 16.33
C GLY A 126 -33.79 6.04 17.60
N ALA A 127 -33.51 7.23 18.13
CA ALA A 127 -34.12 7.79 19.33
C ALA A 127 -35.57 8.24 19.05
N THR A 128 -36.46 7.25 18.96
CA THR A 128 -37.84 7.36 18.48
C THR A 128 -38.72 8.24 19.39
N VAL A 129 -38.52 8.18 20.70
CA VAL A 129 -39.23 9.02 21.68
C VAL A 129 -38.66 10.45 21.66
N CYS A 130 -37.34 10.61 21.58
CA CYS A 130 -36.72 11.92 21.38
C CYS A 130 -37.20 12.61 20.09
N CYS A 131 -37.34 11.88 18.98
CA CYS A 131 -37.89 12.44 17.74
C CYS A 131 -39.30 13.01 17.97
N LEU A 132 -40.17 12.27 18.65
CA LEU A 132 -41.53 12.73 18.97
C LEU A 132 -41.53 13.97 19.88
N LEU A 133 -40.63 14.03 20.87
CA LEU A 133 -40.47 15.17 21.77
C LEU A 133 -39.96 16.43 21.04
N LEU A 134 -38.93 16.29 20.19
CA LEU A 134 -38.39 17.42 19.42
C LEU A 134 -39.45 17.98 18.45
N ILE A 135 -40.20 17.10 17.79
CA ILE A 135 -41.32 17.50 16.90
C ILE A 135 -42.43 18.19 17.69
N SER A 136 -42.78 17.71 18.89
CA SER A 136 -43.81 18.38 19.73
C SER A 136 -43.36 19.74 20.27
N LYS A 137 -42.06 20.02 20.23
CA LYS A 137 -41.43 21.30 20.57
C LYS A 137 -41.07 22.17 19.36
N GLY A 138 -41.54 21.80 18.17
CA GLY A 138 -41.48 22.65 16.97
C GLY A 138 -40.34 22.36 15.99
N ALA A 139 -39.59 21.26 16.14
CA ALA A 139 -38.59 20.86 15.16
C ALA A 139 -39.21 20.49 13.80
N ASP A 140 -38.67 21.02 12.70
CA ASP A 140 -39.19 20.78 11.35
C ASP A 140 -38.78 19.40 10.83
N VAL A 141 -39.78 18.54 10.61
CA VAL A 141 -39.62 17.18 10.07
C VAL A 141 -39.07 17.14 8.64
N ASN A 142 -39.11 18.27 7.92
CA ASN A 142 -38.68 18.43 6.53
C ASN A 142 -37.44 19.31 6.36
N ARG A 143 -36.83 19.78 7.45
CA ARG A 143 -35.56 20.50 7.42
C ARG A 143 -34.52 19.67 6.67
N VAL A 144 -33.67 20.32 5.87
CA VAL A 144 -32.57 19.67 5.13
C VAL A 144 -31.21 20.10 5.64
N ASP A 145 -30.27 19.17 5.71
CA ASP A 145 -28.84 19.42 5.93
C ASP A 145 -28.16 20.00 4.67
N LEU A 146 -26.86 20.33 4.75
CA LEU A 146 -26.07 20.80 3.62
C LEU A 146 -25.85 19.76 2.51
N LEU A 147 -26.22 18.50 2.72
CA LEU A 147 -26.21 17.43 1.72
C LEU A 147 -27.57 17.24 1.04
N GLY A 148 -28.65 17.85 1.55
CA GLY A 148 -30.03 17.67 1.08
C GLY A 148 -30.81 16.54 1.77
N ASN A 149 -30.27 15.94 2.83
CA ASN A 149 -30.95 14.93 3.64
C ASN A 149 -31.93 15.57 4.64
N THR A 150 -33.11 14.97 4.78
CA THR A 150 -34.05 15.25 5.88
C THR A 150 -33.84 14.32 7.07
N PRO A 151 -34.45 14.56 8.25
CA PRO A 151 -34.47 13.58 9.35
C PRO A 151 -34.99 12.21 8.92
N LEU A 152 -35.96 12.14 8.00
CA LEU A 152 -36.46 10.87 7.46
C LEU A 152 -35.38 10.15 6.63
N ALA A 153 -34.56 10.87 5.87
CA ALA A 153 -33.41 10.30 5.17
C ALA A 153 -32.38 9.71 6.15
N TYR A 154 -32.10 10.41 7.26
CA TYR A 154 -31.24 9.91 8.34
C TYR A 154 -31.81 8.66 9.04
N ALA A 155 -33.13 8.58 9.28
CA ALA A 155 -33.78 7.37 9.80
C ALA A 155 -33.66 6.16 8.84
N VAL A 156 -33.77 6.41 7.53
CA VAL A 156 -33.58 5.39 6.48
C VAL A 156 -32.12 4.92 6.42
N LEU A 157 -31.14 5.85 6.52
CA LEU A 157 -29.71 5.53 6.57
C LEU A 157 -29.33 4.73 7.83
N GLY A 158 -29.89 5.09 8.99
CA GLY A 158 -29.69 4.37 10.26
C GLY A 158 -30.48 3.05 10.39
N GLN A 159 -31.38 2.76 9.44
CA GLN A 159 -32.29 1.60 9.47
C GLN A 159 -33.22 1.59 10.70
N HIS A 160 -33.73 2.76 11.10
CA HIS A 160 -34.60 2.92 12.26
C HIS A 160 -36.09 3.04 11.87
N GLU A 161 -36.75 1.90 11.68
CA GLU A 161 -38.14 1.79 11.23
C GLU A 161 -39.12 2.62 12.08
N GLY A 162 -38.98 2.60 13.41
CA GLY A 162 -39.83 3.37 14.34
C GLY A 162 -39.71 4.89 14.17
N CYS A 163 -38.48 5.40 13.96
CA CYS A 163 -38.26 6.82 13.66
C CYS A 163 -38.88 7.19 12.30
N ALA A 164 -38.66 6.36 11.27
CA ALA A 164 -39.21 6.60 9.94
C ALA A 164 -40.75 6.60 9.94
N LEU A 165 -41.39 5.70 10.70
CA LEU A 165 -42.85 5.66 10.86
C LEU A 165 -43.39 6.93 11.53
N ILE A 166 -42.79 7.38 12.64
CA ILE A 166 -43.23 8.62 13.32
C ILE A 166 -43.04 9.84 12.41
N LEU A 167 -41.89 9.97 11.74
CA LEU A 167 -41.61 11.09 10.84
C LEU A 167 -42.64 11.14 9.69
N LEU A 168 -42.97 10.01 9.07
CA LEU A 168 -44.00 9.94 8.03
C LEU A 168 -45.41 10.26 8.56
N GLN A 169 -45.77 9.77 9.75
CA GLN A 169 -47.04 10.13 10.41
C GLN A 169 -47.12 11.63 10.77
N LYS A 170 -45.98 12.30 10.94
CA LYS A 170 -45.88 13.74 11.22
C LYS A 170 -45.67 14.60 9.96
N GLY A 171 -45.80 14.02 8.76
CA GLY A 171 -45.79 14.77 7.50
C GLY A 171 -44.42 14.97 6.87
N ALA A 172 -43.43 14.12 7.19
CA ALA A 172 -42.15 14.10 6.48
C ALA A 172 -42.33 13.72 5.00
N ASN A 173 -41.65 14.44 4.11
CA ASN A 173 -41.74 14.30 2.67
C ASN A 173 -40.95 13.09 2.17
N ILE A 174 -41.61 12.23 1.40
CA ILE A 174 -41.05 11.00 0.83
C ILE A 174 -40.45 11.17 -0.59
N HIS A 175 -40.68 12.31 -1.24
CA HIS A 175 -40.12 12.63 -2.56
C HIS A 175 -38.71 13.24 -2.47
N VAL A 176 -38.04 13.12 -1.32
CA VAL A 176 -36.64 13.55 -1.14
C VAL A 176 -35.68 12.45 -1.59
N ASN A 177 -34.47 12.86 -1.99
CA ASN A 177 -33.36 11.93 -2.20
C ASN A 177 -32.62 11.73 -0.86
N VAL A 178 -32.06 10.54 -0.69
CA VAL A 178 -31.20 10.16 0.44
C VAL A 178 -29.76 10.20 -0.06
N HIS A 179 -29.00 11.17 0.45
CA HIS A 179 -27.62 11.44 0.11
C HIS A 179 -26.70 10.71 1.09
N LYS A 180 -25.96 9.70 0.63
CA LYS A 180 -25.07 8.91 1.50
C LYS A 180 -23.92 9.79 2.03
N LEU A 181 -23.74 9.81 3.35
CA LEU A 181 -22.61 10.48 4.01
C LEU A 181 -21.27 9.89 3.56
N LYS A 182 -20.53 10.63 2.72
CA LYS A 182 -19.09 10.39 2.53
C LYS A 182 -18.37 10.91 3.77
N THR A 183 -17.69 10.03 4.50
CA THR A 183 -16.98 10.35 5.75
C THR A 183 -15.77 11.23 5.49
N ALA A 184 -16.01 12.54 5.40
CA ALA A 184 -14.97 13.55 5.25
C ALA A 184 -14.03 13.53 6.47
N ARG A 185 -12.76 13.19 6.25
CA ARG A 185 -11.68 13.57 7.16
C ARG A 185 -11.50 15.09 7.04
N VAL A 186 -11.70 15.82 8.13
CA VAL A 186 -11.47 17.26 8.18
C VAL A 186 -9.98 17.54 7.92
N SER A 187 -9.69 18.12 6.75
CA SER A 187 -8.37 18.63 6.39
C SER A 187 -8.25 20.09 6.82
N ASN A 188 -7.40 20.36 7.81
CA ASN A 188 -6.97 21.72 8.11
C ASN A 188 -6.28 22.32 6.87
N HIS A 189 -6.75 23.47 6.40
CA HIS A 189 -6.26 24.12 5.19
C HIS A 189 -4.93 24.85 5.44
N GLY A 190 -4.14 24.97 4.38
CA GLY A 190 -2.92 25.78 4.32
C GLY A 190 -2.43 25.92 2.88
N ASN A 191 -2.86 27.01 2.23
CA ASN A 191 -2.51 27.55 0.90
C ASN A 191 -1.52 26.74 0.04
N ASN A 192 -1.95 26.28 -1.15
CA ASN A 192 -1.04 25.89 -2.24
C ASN A 192 -1.68 25.88 -3.65
N ASP A 193 -2.58 26.83 -3.93
CA ASP A 193 -3.43 26.84 -5.13
C ASP A 193 -2.68 26.93 -6.49
N GLU A 194 -1.40 27.34 -6.49
CA GLU A 194 -0.53 27.29 -7.67
C GLU A 194 0.24 25.96 -7.81
N MET A 195 0.64 25.33 -6.68
CA MET A 195 1.26 23.99 -6.72
C MET A 195 0.24 22.89 -7.03
N ASP A 196 -1.01 23.03 -6.58
CA ASP A 196 -2.03 22.02 -6.87
C ASP A 196 -2.53 22.07 -8.33
N LYS A 197 -2.39 23.21 -9.02
CA LYS A 197 -2.52 23.28 -10.49
C LYS A 197 -1.42 22.49 -11.21
N ALA A 198 -0.16 22.62 -10.78
CA ALA A 198 0.95 21.85 -11.35
C ALA A 198 0.88 20.34 -11.01
N ARG A 199 0.34 19.98 -9.83
CA ARG A 199 0.06 18.56 -9.47
C ARG A 199 -1.07 17.94 -10.28
N ALA A 200 -2.07 18.72 -10.68
CA ALA A 200 -3.20 18.22 -11.44
C ALA A 200 -2.80 17.75 -12.86
N GLU A 201 -1.74 18.32 -13.43
CA GLU A 201 -1.29 18.02 -14.80
C GLU A 201 -0.52 16.69 -14.94
N TYR A 202 -0.03 16.10 -13.82
CA TYR A 202 0.79 14.87 -13.83
C TYR A 202 0.27 13.75 -12.90
N SER A 203 -0.94 13.86 -12.36
CA SER A 203 -1.54 12.83 -11.49
C SER A 203 -2.35 11.78 -12.29
N PHE A 204 -1.77 10.58 -12.47
CA PHE A 204 -2.45 9.46 -13.13
C PHE A 204 -3.49 8.79 -12.23
N ARG A 205 -4.71 9.35 -12.18
CA ARG A 205 -5.84 8.78 -11.44
C ARG A 205 -6.59 7.68 -12.19
N PHE A 206 -6.43 6.47 -11.71
CA PHE A 206 -7.25 5.30 -12.01
C PHE A 206 -8.75 5.51 -11.60
N ASN A 207 -9.56 6.27 -12.36
CA ASN A 207 -10.99 6.50 -12.03
C ASN A 207 -11.83 5.23 -12.24
N ALA A 208 -12.13 4.46 -11.20
CA ALA A 208 -13.02 3.31 -11.35
C ALA A 208 -14.37 3.77 -11.95
N THR A 209 -14.81 3.11 -13.01
CA THR A 209 -16.25 2.95 -13.21
C THR A 209 -16.72 1.96 -12.16
N GLU A 210 -16.76 2.45 -10.92
CA GLU A 210 -17.83 2.09 -10.01
C GLU A 210 -19.11 2.07 -10.86
N LYS A 211 -19.97 1.07 -10.68
CA LYS A 211 -21.39 1.43 -10.70
C LYS A 211 -21.45 2.60 -9.73
N LYS A 212 -21.84 3.80 -10.19
CA LYS A 212 -22.40 4.77 -9.24
C LYS A 212 -23.52 4.00 -8.54
N GLU A 213 -23.23 3.46 -7.35
CA GLU A 213 -24.22 3.49 -6.30
C GLU A 213 -24.72 4.93 -6.36
N ARG A 214 -26.01 5.11 -6.61
CA ARG A 214 -26.50 6.46 -6.70
C ARG A 214 -26.18 7.08 -5.34
N ASP A 215 -25.25 8.04 -5.32
CA ASP A 215 -24.90 8.81 -4.12
C ASP A 215 -26.20 9.38 -3.49
N THR A 216 -27.22 9.53 -4.34
CA THR A 216 -28.63 9.85 -4.10
C THR A 216 -29.58 8.70 -4.52
N PHE A 217 -30.18 7.94 -3.61
CA PHE A 217 -31.34 7.09 -3.93
C PHE A 217 -32.64 7.77 -3.50
N THR A 218 -33.78 7.51 -4.14
CA THR A 218 -35.03 8.11 -3.66
C THR A 218 -35.39 7.54 -2.28
N LEU A 219 -36.03 8.31 -1.41
CA LEU A 219 -36.35 7.79 -0.08
C LEU A 219 -37.21 6.52 -0.14
N PHE A 220 -38.08 6.42 -1.15
CA PHE A 220 -38.84 5.22 -1.50
C PHE A 220 -37.98 4.01 -1.87
N GLU A 221 -36.91 4.17 -2.67
CA GLU A 221 -35.92 3.12 -2.94
C GLU A 221 -35.27 2.63 -1.63
N GLY A 222 -35.05 3.54 -0.67
CA GLY A 222 -34.56 3.24 0.67
C GLY A 222 -35.50 2.36 1.50
N LEU A 223 -36.81 2.64 1.47
CA LEU A 223 -37.81 1.82 2.15
C LEU A 223 -37.82 0.37 1.64
N ILE A 224 -37.76 0.19 0.31
CA ILE A 224 -37.70 -1.14 -0.33
C ILE A 224 -36.38 -1.85 -0.02
N GLN A 225 -35.26 -1.11 -0.04
CA GLN A 225 -33.94 -1.63 0.35
C GLN A 225 -33.94 -2.16 1.79
N ASN A 226 -34.50 -1.40 2.74
CA ASN A 226 -34.68 -1.81 4.14
C ASN A 226 -35.83 -2.83 4.32
N SER A 227 -36.65 -3.04 3.29
CA SER A 227 -37.77 -4.00 3.25
C SER A 227 -38.90 -3.70 4.24
N TRP A 228 -39.12 -2.42 4.55
CA TRP A 228 -40.19 -1.93 5.42
C TRP A 228 -41.54 -1.95 4.69
N LEU A 229 -42.14 -3.13 4.60
CA LEU A 229 -43.36 -3.38 3.81
C LEU A 229 -44.52 -2.47 4.23
N GLY A 230 -44.78 -2.34 5.55
CA GLY A 230 -45.86 -1.48 6.05
C GLY A 230 -45.67 -0.01 5.71
N ILE A 231 -44.45 0.51 5.91
CA ILE A 231 -44.08 1.89 5.56
C ILE A 231 -44.15 2.11 4.04
N THR A 232 -43.77 1.10 3.24
CA THR A 232 -43.85 1.18 1.77
C THR A 232 -45.31 1.25 1.29
N TYR A 233 -46.26 0.58 1.94
CA TYR A 233 -47.69 0.75 1.61
C TYR A 233 -48.20 2.15 1.96
N MET A 234 -47.83 2.70 3.13
CA MET A 234 -48.16 4.09 3.48
C MET A 234 -47.55 5.09 2.50
N ALA A 235 -46.33 4.82 2.03
CA ALA A 235 -45.65 5.59 1.00
C ALA A 235 -46.38 5.54 -0.36
N LEU A 236 -46.84 4.36 -0.79
CA LEU A 236 -47.52 4.19 -2.08
C LEU A 236 -48.78 5.06 -2.19
N GLU A 237 -49.60 5.15 -1.13
CA GLU A 237 -50.79 6.01 -1.12
C GLU A 237 -50.46 7.51 -1.27
N GLN A 238 -49.31 7.94 -0.73
CA GLN A 238 -48.81 9.30 -0.94
C GLN A 238 -48.24 9.47 -2.35
N LEU A 239 -47.50 8.50 -2.86
CA LEU A 239 -46.81 8.57 -4.15
C LEU A 239 -47.75 8.47 -5.36
N GLU A 240 -48.90 7.79 -5.25
CA GLU A 240 -49.95 7.84 -6.28
C GLU A 240 -50.49 9.27 -6.48
N LYS A 241 -50.56 10.09 -5.42
CA LYS A 241 -50.96 11.51 -5.49
C LYS A 241 -49.92 12.38 -6.22
N PHE A 242 -48.68 11.89 -6.36
CA PHE A 242 -47.59 12.53 -7.10
C PHE A 242 -47.26 11.85 -8.44
N GLY A 243 -48.13 10.94 -8.91
CA GLY A 243 -48.02 10.36 -10.27
C GLY A 243 -47.01 9.22 -10.44
N MET A 244 -46.51 8.61 -9.36
CA MET A 244 -45.75 7.36 -9.48
C MET A 244 -46.68 6.16 -9.62
N SER A 245 -46.43 5.31 -10.61
CA SER A 245 -47.23 4.10 -10.84
C SER A 245 -46.87 2.93 -9.93
N TYR A 246 -47.85 2.04 -9.70
CA TYR A 246 -47.66 0.81 -8.93
C TYR A 246 -46.67 -0.14 -9.62
N ALA A 247 -46.72 -0.25 -10.95
CA ALA A 247 -45.73 -0.99 -11.75
C ALA A 247 -44.29 -0.50 -11.49
N ARG A 248 -44.07 0.81 -11.31
CA ARG A 248 -42.74 1.35 -11.00
C ARG A 248 -42.20 0.87 -9.65
N ALA A 249 -43.07 0.65 -8.65
CA ALA A 249 -42.66 0.09 -7.36
C ALA A 249 -42.24 -1.39 -7.47
N ILE A 250 -42.97 -2.17 -8.28
CA ILE A 250 -42.59 -3.56 -8.58
C ILE A 250 -41.26 -3.60 -9.35
N GLU A 251 -41.08 -2.72 -10.36
CA GLU A 251 -39.82 -2.58 -11.10
C GLU A 251 -38.62 -2.28 -10.19
N VAL A 252 -38.77 -1.36 -9.23
CA VAL A 252 -37.73 -1.05 -8.24
C VAL A 252 -37.44 -2.24 -7.31
N ALA A 253 -38.47 -2.98 -6.88
CA ALA A 253 -38.28 -4.18 -6.07
C ALA A 253 -37.55 -5.31 -6.84
N LEU A 254 -37.84 -5.48 -8.13
CA LEU A 254 -37.12 -6.41 -9.01
C LEU A 254 -35.65 -5.97 -9.22
N PHE A 255 -35.41 -4.69 -9.50
CA PHE A 255 -34.06 -4.11 -9.61
C PHE A 255 -33.21 -4.36 -8.35
N LEU A 256 -33.78 -4.12 -7.16
CA LEU A 256 -33.14 -4.35 -5.86
C LEU A 256 -33.06 -5.84 -5.45
N GLN A 257 -33.44 -6.79 -6.33
CA GLN A 257 -33.50 -8.23 -6.08
C GLN A 257 -34.40 -8.65 -4.91
N LYS A 258 -35.36 -7.80 -4.50
CA LYS A 258 -36.32 -8.08 -3.42
C LYS A 258 -37.51 -8.88 -3.96
N ILE A 259 -37.26 -10.06 -4.52
CA ILE A 259 -38.28 -10.83 -5.28
C ILE A 259 -39.51 -11.18 -4.44
N GLN A 260 -39.33 -11.56 -3.16
CA GLN A 260 -40.45 -11.79 -2.24
C GLN A 260 -41.27 -10.53 -1.95
N PHE A 261 -40.64 -9.35 -1.96
CA PHE A 261 -41.33 -8.07 -1.83
C PHE A 261 -42.15 -7.77 -3.08
N ALA A 262 -41.57 -7.99 -4.28
CA ALA A 262 -42.30 -7.91 -5.54
C ALA A 262 -43.49 -8.88 -5.61
N LYS A 263 -43.32 -10.15 -5.21
CA LYS A 263 -44.40 -11.14 -5.04
C LYS A 263 -45.51 -10.62 -4.13
N THR A 264 -45.14 -9.98 -3.02
CA THR A 264 -46.10 -9.42 -2.06
C THR A 264 -46.86 -8.22 -2.62
N LEU A 265 -46.19 -7.33 -3.37
CA LEU A 265 -46.85 -6.21 -4.07
C LEU A 265 -47.82 -6.71 -5.14
N ILE A 266 -47.39 -7.65 -5.99
CA ILE A 266 -48.23 -8.23 -7.05
C ILE A 266 -49.47 -8.90 -6.45
N SER A 267 -49.31 -9.78 -5.45
CA SER A 267 -50.42 -10.52 -4.83
C SER A 267 -51.39 -9.66 -3.99
N LYS A 268 -50.99 -8.45 -3.59
CA LYS A 268 -51.85 -7.50 -2.86
C LYS A 268 -52.57 -6.51 -3.78
N GLN A 269 -52.22 -6.46 -5.05
CA GLN A 269 -52.76 -5.49 -5.99
C GLN A 269 -54.04 -5.99 -6.67
N VAL A 270 -55.16 -5.30 -6.41
CA VAL A 270 -56.50 -5.71 -6.90
C VAL A 270 -56.73 -5.36 -8.37
N SER A 271 -56.15 -4.26 -8.87
CA SER A 271 -56.28 -3.86 -10.27
C SER A 271 -55.09 -4.36 -11.09
N VAL A 272 -55.36 -5.34 -11.95
CA VAL A 272 -54.39 -5.93 -12.90
C VAL A 272 -53.87 -4.89 -13.89
N GLU A 273 -54.67 -3.88 -14.26
CA GLU A 273 -54.24 -2.81 -15.17
C GLU A 273 -53.05 -2.02 -14.62
N LYS A 274 -53.00 -1.73 -13.31
CA LYS A 274 -51.84 -1.09 -12.67
C LYS A 274 -50.55 -1.95 -12.70
N ILE A 275 -50.66 -3.24 -13.01
CA ILE A 275 -49.54 -4.18 -13.16
C ILE A 275 -49.09 -4.26 -14.64
N ARG A 276 -50.02 -4.03 -15.59
CA ARG A 276 -49.78 -4.03 -17.05
C ARG A 276 -49.10 -2.76 -17.57
N GLU A 277 -49.09 -1.69 -16.78
CA GLU A 277 -48.44 -0.42 -17.14
C GLU A 277 -46.98 -0.62 -17.57
N LYS A 278 -46.60 0.02 -18.68
CA LYS A 278 -45.24 -0.02 -19.23
C LYS A 278 -44.44 1.19 -18.74
N ASN A 279 -43.15 1.00 -18.51
CA ASN A 279 -42.25 2.10 -18.19
C ASN A 279 -41.96 2.97 -19.44
N ALA A 280 -41.25 4.08 -19.25
CA ALA A 280 -40.91 5.03 -20.33
C ALA A 280 -40.13 4.45 -21.53
N LYS A 281 -39.54 3.24 -21.40
CA LYS A 281 -38.85 2.53 -22.49
C LYS A 281 -39.75 1.52 -23.22
N GLY A 282 -41.06 1.53 -22.93
CA GLY A 282 -42.03 0.58 -23.48
C GLY A 282 -41.95 -0.81 -22.87
N ARG A 283 -41.20 -0.99 -21.77
CA ARG A 283 -41.01 -2.29 -21.12
C ARG A 283 -42.13 -2.57 -20.15
N ASN A 284 -42.74 -3.75 -20.29
CA ASN A 284 -43.61 -4.33 -19.28
C ASN A 284 -42.78 -5.01 -18.15
N LEU A 285 -43.43 -5.42 -17.07
CA LEU A 285 -42.72 -6.00 -15.90
C LEU A 285 -41.95 -7.28 -16.22
N ILE A 286 -42.36 -8.07 -17.21
CA ILE A 286 -41.61 -9.26 -17.66
C ILE A 286 -40.26 -8.86 -18.27
N HIS A 287 -40.20 -7.80 -19.08
CA HIS A 287 -38.93 -7.29 -19.59
C HIS A 287 -38.00 -6.84 -18.46
N CYS A 288 -38.53 -6.13 -17.46
CA CYS A 288 -37.75 -5.69 -16.30
C CYS A 288 -37.26 -6.87 -15.45
N MET A 289 -38.10 -7.90 -15.27
CA MET A 289 -37.73 -9.13 -14.59
C MET A 289 -36.64 -9.91 -15.34
N ALA A 290 -36.82 -10.10 -16.65
CA ALA A 290 -35.84 -10.75 -17.53
C ALA A 290 -34.48 -10.04 -17.52
N LEU A 291 -34.49 -8.71 -17.45
CA LEU A 291 -33.28 -7.87 -17.41
C LEU A 291 -32.56 -7.90 -16.06
N GLU A 292 -33.28 -7.75 -14.95
CA GLU A 292 -32.68 -7.47 -13.64
C GLU A 292 -32.52 -8.72 -12.77
N CYS A 293 -33.44 -9.68 -12.83
CA CYS A 293 -33.46 -10.80 -11.88
C CYS A 293 -32.45 -11.88 -12.24
N LYS A 294 -31.35 -11.96 -11.50
CA LYS A 294 -30.30 -12.98 -11.73
C LYS A 294 -30.77 -14.36 -11.27
N HIS A 295 -30.16 -15.40 -11.84
CA HIS A 295 -30.30 -16.76 -11.32
C HIS A 295 -29.72 -16.84 -9.90
N THR A 296 -30.58 -17.05 -8.90
CA THR A 296 -30.23 -17.10 -7.47
C THR A 296 -30.89 -18.29 -6.78
N SER A 297 -30.57 -18.53 -5.51
CA SER A 297 -31.19 -19.57 -4.65
C SER A 297 -32.65 -19.29 -4.28
N SER A 298 -33.37 -18.50 -5.07
CA SER A 298 -34.79 -18.17 -4.91
C SER A 298 -35.53 -18.44 -6.23
N LYS A 299 -35.17 -19.58 -6.86
CA LYS A 299 -35.65 -19.98 -8.18
C LYS A 299 -37.18 -20.07 -8.21
N GLU A 300 -37.74 -20.79 -7.25
CA GLU A 300 -39.17 -21.10 -7.15
C GLU A 300 -39.98 -19.79 -7.05
N ILE A 301 -39.48 -18.83 -6.27
CA ILE A 301 -40.12 -17.52 -6.07
C ILE A 301 -40.03 -16.65 -7.34
N GLN A 302 -38.96 -16.79 -8.14
CA GLN A 302 -38.87 -16.14 -9.44
C GLN A 302 -39.81 -16.79 -10.47
N GLU A 303 -39.97 -18.12 -10.44
CA GLU A 303 -40.94 -18.83 -11.28
C GLU A 303 -42.36 -18.41 -10.90
N ASP A 304 -42.73 -18.43 -9.61
CA ASP A 304 -44.02 -17.93 -9.10
C ASP A 304 -44.32 -16.49 -9.56
N VAL A 305 -43.33 -15.58 -9.48
CA VAL A 305 -43.51 -14.18 -9.88
C VAL A 305 -43.67 -14.05 -11.38
N PHE A 306 -42.96 -14.85 -12.17
CA PHE A 306 -43.11 -14.86 -13.61
C PHE A 306 -44.48 -15.40 -14.02
N GLU A 307 -44.94 -16.49 -13.40
CA GLU A 307 -46.28 -17.06 -13.62
C GLU A 307 -47.40 -16.06 -13.26
N MET A 308 -47.32 -15.37 -12.11
CA MET A 308 -48.30 -14.32 -11.77
C MET A 308 -48.33 -13.15 -12.78
N LEU A 309 -47.21 -12.84 -13.45
CA LEU A 309 -47.18 -11.82 -14.52
C LEU A 309 -47.78 -12.35 -15.83
N LEU A 310 -47.68 -13.64 -16.11
CA LEU A 310 -48.37 -14.30 -17.23
C LEU A 310 -49.87 -14.43 -16.98
N ASP A 311 -50.29 -14.75 -15.75
CA ASP A 311 -51.71 -14.74 -15.32
C ASP A 311 -52.32 -13.33 -15.44
N ALA A 312 -51.52 -12.29 -15.18
CA ALA A 312 -51.88 -10.90 -15.46
C ALA A 312 -51.98 -10.58 -16.97
N GLN A 313 -51.76 -11.55 -17.86
CA GLN A 313 -51.76 -11.46 -19.33
C GLN A 313 -50.69 -10.50 -19.90
N ILE A 314 -49.56 -10.37 -19.21
CA ILE A 314 -48.42 -9.61 -19.75
C ILE A 314 -47.70 -10.46 -20.77
N ASN A 315 -47.62 -10.00 -22.03
CA ASN A 315 -46.98 -10.76 -23.10
C ASN A 315 -45.44 -10.73 -22.96
N PRO A 316 -44.75 -11.88 -22.81
CA PRO A 316 -43.28 -11.96 -22.72
C PRO A 316 -42.56 -11.74 -24.06
N LEU A 317 -43.25 -11.93 -25.20
CA LEU A 317 -42.71 -11.81 -26.56
C LEU A 317 -43.00 -10.45 -27.21
N GLU A 318 -43.74 -9.58 -26.53
CA GLU A 318 -43.95 -8.19 -26.92
C GLU A 318 -42.61 -7.45 -27.10
N LEU A 319 -42.57 -6.47 -28.00
CA LEU A 319 -41.36 -5.69 -28.29
C LEU A 319 -41.40 -4.36 -27.52
N ASP A 320 -40.31 -4.05 -26.82
CA ASP A 320 -40.09 -2.72 -26.25
C ASP A 320 -39.71 -1.67 -27.33
N HIS A 321 -39.48 -0.42 -26.94
CA HIS A 321 -39.11 0.64 -27.91
C HIS A 321 -37.81 0.35 -28.68
N GLN A 322 -36.97 -0.59 -28.21
CA GLN A 322 -35.75 -1.03 -28.88
C GLN A 322 -35.95 -2.25 -29.80
N GLY A 323 -37.19 -2.72 -29.97
CA GLY A 323 -37.47 -3.95 -30.71
C GLY A 323 -36.97 -5.21 -30.00
N SER A 324 -36.77 -5.15 -28.68
CA SER A 324 -36.27 -6.27 -27.87
C SER A 324 -37.40 -6.86 -27.03
N ASN A 325 -37.51 -8.18 -27.04
CA ASN A 325 -38.44 -8.94 -26.18
C ASN A 325 -37.71 -9.57 -24.97
N ALA A 326 -38.44 -10.30 -24.12
CA ALA A 326 -37.87 -10.98 -22.96
C ALA A 326 -36.72 -11.95 -23.31
N LEU A 327 -36.74 -12.61 -24.48
CA LEU A 327 -35.67 -13.54 -24.90
C LEU A 327 -34.31 -12.83 -25.03
N HIS A 328 -34.29 -11.60 -25.56
CA HIS A 328 -33.05 -10.83 -25.64
C HIS A 328 -32.50 -10.49 -24.24
N TYR A 329 -33.36 -10.11 -23.31
CA TYR A 329 -32.96 -9.78 -21.94
C TYR A 329 -32.58 -11.03 -21.11
N LEU A 330 -33.26 -12.16 -21.31
CA LEU A 330 -32.91 -13.46 -20.70
C LEU A 330 -31.58 -14.01 -21.23
N GLY A 331 -31.25 -13.80 -22.50
CA GLY A 331 -29.90 -14.06 -23.01
C GLY A 331 -28.85 -13.23 -22.27
N LEU A 332 -29.07 -11.91 -22.18
CA LEU A 332 -28.16 -10.93 -21.58
C LEU A 332 -27.88 -11.14 -20.07
N ASN A 333 -28.89 -11.62 -19.33
CA ASN A 333 -28.86 -11.79 -17.87
C ASN A 333 -28.63 -13.27 -17.45
N GLY A 334 -28.95 -14.23 -18.31
CA GLY A 334 -28.68 -15.65 -18.10
C GLY A 334 -29.63 -16.38 -17.14
N ASN A 335 -30.85 -15.88 -16.93
CA ASN A 335 -31.80 -16.53 -16.02
C ASN A 335 -32.44 -17.79 -16.66
N ARG A 336 -31.79 -18.94 -16.45
CA ARG A 336 -32.22 -20.26 -16.97
C ARG A 336 -33.64 -20.65 -16.56
N SER A 337 -34.03 -20.35 -15.34
CA SER A 337 -35.32 -20.75 -14.74
C SER A 337 -36.48 -20.12 -15.50
N ILE A 338 -36.49 -18.78 -15.57
CA ILE A 338 -37.49 -18.01 -16.32
C ILE A 338 -37.47 -18.38 -17.81
N LEU A 339 -36.28 -18.57 -18.40
CA LEU A 339 -36.14 -19.00 -19.79
C LEU A 339 -36.77 -20.38 -20.04
N SER A 340 -36.65 -21.31 -19.07
CA SER A 340 -37.24 -22.65 -19.19
C SER A 340 -38.77 -22.62 -19.11
N VAL A 341 -39.36 -21.81 -18.23
CA VAL A 341 -40.82 -21.63 -18.15
C VAL A 341 -41.35 -21.04 -19.47
N LEU A 342 -40.74 -19.96 -19.96
CA LEU A 342 -41.11 -19.30 -21.21
C LEU A 342 -41.03 -20.23 -22.44
N MET A 343 -39.93 -21.00 -22.57
CA MET A 343 -39.75 -21.95 -23.69
C MET A 343 -40.75 -23.11 -23.66
N ASN A 344 -41.08 -23.62 -22.47
CA ASN A 344 -41.96 -24.78 -22.31
C ASN A 344 -43.44 -24.44 -22.53
N GLN A 345 -43.90 -23.25 -22.12
CA GLN A 345 -45.31 -22.86 -22.21
C GLN A 345 -45.72 -22.37 -23.61
N HIS A 346 -44.84 -21.65 -24.34
CA HIS A 346 -45.16 -21.04 -25.64
C HIS A 346 -44.22 -21.44 -26.81
N PRO A 347 -43.92 -22.74 -27.03
CA PRO A 347 -42.87 -23.17 -27.97
C PRO A 347 -43.13 -22.75 -29.43
N SER A 348 -44.38 -22.66 -29.86
CA SER A 348 -44.79 -22.23 -31.21
C SER A 348 -44.55 -20.74 -31.47
N GLU A 349 -44.72 -19.90 -30.45
CA GLU A 349 -44.58 -18.44 -30.53
C GLU A 349 -43.12 -18.00 -30.30
N VAL A 350 -42.41 -18.72 -29.43
CA VAL A 350 -40.98 -18.51 -29.14
C VAL A 350 -40.11 -18.80 -30.38
N LYS A 351 -40.38 -19.89 -31.10
CA LYS A 351 -39.55 -20.34 -32.24
C LYS A 351 -39.27 -19.28 -33.33
N PRO A 352 -40.25 -18.53 -33.87
CA PRO A 352 -39.96 -17.45 -34.82
C PRO A 352 -39.20 -16.27 -34.19
N MET A 353 -39.36 -16.04 -32.89
CA MET A 353 -38.69 -14.96 -32.16
C MET A 353 -37.23 -15.25 -31.82
N MET A 354 -36.79 -16.52 -31.84
CA MET A 354 -35.41 -16.93 -31.54
C MET A 354 -34.34 -16.35 -32.48
N ASN A 355 -34.73 -15.94 -33.69
CA ASN A 355 -33.84 -15.39 -34.71
C ASN A 355 -34.16 -13.92 -35.04
N LEU A 356 -35.07 -13.29 -34.29
CA LEU A 356 -35.40 -11.88 -34.45
C LEU A 356 -34.15 -11.03 -34.16
N LYS A 357 -33.81 -10.11 -35.07
CA LYS A 357 -32.86 -9.03 -34.79
C LYS A 357 -33.64 -7.84 -34.23
N ASN A 358 -33.22 -7.31 -33.08
CA ASN A 358 -33.76 -6.04 -32.58
C ASN A 358 -33.28 -4.84 -33.43
N LYS A 359 -33.65 -3.59 -33.08
CA LYS A 359 -33.23 -2.38 -33.81
C LYS A 359 -31.70 -2.23 -33.94
N PHE A 360 -30.92 -2.88 -33.07
CA PHE A 360 -29.45 -2.86 -33.09
C PHE A 360 -28.82 -4.00 -33.90
N GLY A 361 -29.60 -4.87 -34.54
CA GLY A 361 -29.07 -6.03 -35.27
C GLY A 361 -28.60 -7.18 -34.38
N ILE A 362 -29.00 -7.19 -33.10
CA ILE A 362 -28.64 -8.19 -32.10
C ILE A 362 -29.73 -9.25 -32.05
N THR A 363 -29.37 -10.54 -32.09
CA THR A 363 -30.29 -11.68 -31.89
C THR A 363 -30.32 -12.14 -30.42
N PRO A 364 -31.26 -12.99 -29.98
CA PRO A 364 -31.23 -13.57 -28.64
C PRO A 364 -29.93 -14.33 -28.29
N ILE A 365 -29.35 -15.08 -29.24
CA ILE A 365 -27.99 -15.66 -29.08
C ILE A 365 -26.94 -14.54 -29.03
N GLY A 366 -27.05 -13.51 -29.87
CA GLY A 366 -26.16 -12.34 -29.81
C GLY A 366 -26.18 -11.63 -28.45
N ALA A 367 -27.35 -11.52 -27.82
CA ALA A 367 -27.52 -10.93 -26.50
C ALA A 367 -26.90 -11.82 -25.39
N LEU A 368 -26.99 -13.15 -25.52
CA LEU A 368 -26.27 -14.10 -24.66
C LEU A 368 -24.75 -13.93 -24.75
N LEU A 369 -24.23 -13.70 -25.97
CA LEU A 369 -22.81 -13.41 -26.19
C LEU A 369 -22.42 -11.97 -25.80
N TRP A 370 -23.36 -11.04 -25.71
CA TRP A 370 -23.07 -9.62 -25.43
C TRP A 370 -22.47 -9.37 -24.03
N ASN A 371 -22.79 -10.22 -23.05
CA ASN A 371 -22.42 -10.07 -21.64
C ASN A 371 -21.71 -11.30 -21.05
N HIS A 372 -21.16 -12.18 -21.89
CA HIS A 372 -20.44 -13.36 -21.43
C HIS A 372 -19.15 -12.98 -20.67
N THR A 373 -19.10 -13.27 -19.36
CA THR A 373 -17.94 -12.96 -18.50
C THR A 373 -17.38 -14.20 -17.79
N ARG A 374 -16.62 -15.05 -18.50
CA ARG A 374 -15.85 -16.21 -17.96
C ARG A 374 -16.63 -17.10 -16.96
N GLN A 375 -17.94 -17.23 -17.13
CA GLN A 375 -18.80 -18.22 -16.44
C GLN A 375 -19.30 -19.20 -17.50
N THR A 376 -18.48 -20.21 -17.78
CA THR A 376 -18.60 -21.07 -18.96
C THR A 376 -19.77 -22.05 -18.87
N MET A 377 -20.09 -22.55 -17.67
CA MET A 377 -21.10 -23.60 -17.48
C MET A 377 -22.52 -23.13 -17.88
N ASP A 378 -22.99 -22.02 -17.32
CA ASP A 378 -24.36 -21.53 -17.56
C ASP A 378 -24.55 -21.04 -19.01
N THR A 379 -23.56 -20.36 -19.60
CA THR A 379 -23.64 -19.87 -20.98
C THR A 379 -23.85 -21.01 -21.97
N CYS A 380 -23.11 -22.11 -21.81
CA CYS A 380 -23.24 -23.28 -22.67
C CYS A 380 -24.63 -23.94 -22.55
N GLU A 381 -25.17 -24.07 -21.34
CA GLU A 381 -26.50 -24.65 -21.14
C GLU A 381 -27.62 -23.76 -21.69
N LEU A 382 -27.53 -22.44 -21.52
CA LEU A 382 -28.45 -21.48 -22.12
C LEU A 382 -28.40 -21.54 -23.64
N LEU A 383 -27.20 -21.61 -24.24
CA LEU A 383 -27.05 -21.76 -25.68
C LEU A 383 -27.70 -23.05 -26.19
N ARG A 384 -27.52 -24.19 -25.51
CA ARG A 384 -28.26 -25.43 -25.83
C ARG A 384 -29.78 -25.23 -25.79
N MET A 385 -30.30 -24.49 -24.82
CA MET A 385 -31.73 -24.18 -24.74
C MET A 385 -32.20 -23.33 -25.91
N TYR A 386 -31.46 -22.30 -26.32
CA TYR A 386 -31.76 -21.50 -27.52
C TYR A 386 -31.73 -22.34 -28.80
N LEU A 387 -30.68 -23.14 -29.02
CA LEU A 387 -30.51 -23.99 -30.21
C LEU A 387 -31.64 -25.03 -30.34
N ARG A 388 -32.00 -25.71 -29.24
CA ARG A 388 -33.10 -26.71 -29.21
C ARG A 388 -34.45 -26.13 -29.63
N HIS A 389 -34.68 -24.83 -29.39
CA HIS A 389 -35.93 -24.14 -29.74
C HIS A 389 -35.83 -23.36 -31.06
N GLY A 390 -34.82 -23.61 -31.89
CA GLY A 390 -34.75 -23.14 -33.28
C GLY A 390 -33.92 -21.88 -33.51
N ALA A 391 -33.08 -21.47 -32.56
CA ALA A 391 -32.10 -20.41 -32.79
C ALA A 391 -30.98 -20.88 -33.75
N ASN A 392 -30.56 -20.03 -34.68
CA ASN A 392 -29.61 -20.35 -35.74
C ASN A 392 -28.19 -19.84 -35.41
N ALA A 393 -27.25 -20.76 -35.20
CA ALA A 393 -25.85 -20.45 -34.90
C ALA A 393 -25.07 -19.82 -36.06
N ASN A 394 -25.59 -19.87 -37.29
CA ASN A 394 -24.98 -19.30 -38.50
C ASN A 394 -25.51 -17.90 -38.85
N LEU A 395 -26.51 -17.39 -38.12
CA LEU A 395 -27.05 -16.05 -38.35
C LEU A 395 -26.08 -15.00 -37.80
N THR A 396 -25.71 -14.01 -38.62
CA THR A 396 -24.88 -12.89 -38.15
C THR A 396 -25.61 -12.11 -37.06
N THR A 397 -24.87 -11.64 -36.08
CA THR A 397 -25.35 -10.72 -35.05
C THR A 397 -24.34 -9.60 -34.90
N LYS A 398 -24.82 -8.38 -34.65
CA LYS A 398 -23.92 -7.35 -34.15
C LYS A 398 -23.50 -7.72 -32.73
N LEU A 399 -22.22 -7.54 -32.43
CA LEU A 399 -21.67 -7.63 -31.09
C LEU A 399 -20.95 -6.32 -30.75
N LYS A 400 -20.72 -6.13 -29.44
CA LYS A 400 -19.84 -5.09 -28.91
C LYS A 400 -18.48 -5.12 -29.64
N PRO A 401 -17.84 -3.97 -29.96
CA PRO A 401 -16.57 -3.95 -30.70
C PRO A 401 -15.55 -4.92 -30.12
N LEU A 402 -15.17 -5.91 -30.94
CA LEU A 402 -14.50 -7.13 -30.51
C LEU A 402 -13.03 -6.88 -30.09
N CYS A 403 -12.46 -5.77 -30.55
CA CYS A 403 -11.18 -5.18 -30.09
C CYS A 403 -11.11 -4.88 -28.58
N HIS A 404 -12.22 -4.94 -27.86
CA HIS A 404 -12.27 -4.76 -26.40
C HIS A 404 -12.34 -6.06 -25.59
N VAL A 405 -12.64 -7.21 -26.22
CA VAL A 405 -12.87 -8.49 -25.52
C VAL A 405 -11.55 -9.19 -25.17
N SER A 406 -10.55 -9.13 -26.06
CA SER A 406 -9.20 -9.67 -25.84
C SER A 406 -8.43 -9.00 -24.69
N ARG A 407 -8.81 -7.77 -24.33
CA ARG A 407 -8.03 -6.85 -23.48
C ARG A 407 -8.27 -6.96 -21.97
N GLY A 408 -9.20 -7.80 -21.52
CA GLY A 408 -9.76 -7.70 -20.16
C GLY A 408 -10.48 -6.37 -19.91
N PHE A 409 -10.69 -5.57 -20.96
CA PHE A 409 -11.33 -4.26 -20.88
C PHE A 409 -12.81 -4.45 -20.59
N LYS A 410 -13.20 -4.21 -19.33
CA LYS A 410 -14.57 -3.80 -19.01
C LYS A 410 -14.80 -2.40 -19.60
N ALA A 411 -14.93 -2.31 -20.91
CA ALA A 411 -15.50 -1.16 -21.58
C ALA A 411 -16.95 -1.03 -21.13
N SER A 412 -17.30 0.11 -20.52
CA SER A 412 -18.66 0.49 -20.13
C SER A 412 -19.46 0.92 -21.36
N VAL A 413 -19.47 0.07 -22.39
CA VAL A 413 -20.56 0.10 -23.37
C VAL A 413 -21.83 -0.13 -22.58
N LYS A 414 -22.77 0.82 -22.67
CA LYS A 414 -24.08 0.75 -22.02
C LYS A 414 -24.62 -0.68 -22.21
N ASN A 415 -25.13 -1.29 -21.15
CA ASN A 415 -25.79 -2.59 -21.29
C ASN A 415 -26.90 -2.45 -22.35
N MET A 416 -27.25 -3.50 -23.11
CA MET A 416 -28.21 -3.36 -24.22
C MET A 416 -29.52 -2.68 -23.78
N ALA A 417 -29.91 -2.90 -22.52
CA ALA A 417 -31.04 -2.29 -21.84
C ALA A 417 -30.96 -0.78 -21.54
N HIS A 418 -29.80 -0.15 -21.69
CA HIS A 418 -29.58 1.27 -21.41
C HIS A 418 -29.30 2.10 -22.67
N PHE A 419 -29.28 1.51 -23.86
CA PHE A 419 -29.25 2.27 -25.10
C PHE A 419 -30.55 3.07 -25.29
N GLU A 420 -30.41 4.30 -25.75
CA GLU A 420 -31.47 5.20 -26.21
C GLU A 420 -31.38 5.36 -27.74
N ASP A 421 -32.45 5.82 -28.40
CA ASP A 421 -32.42 6.01 -29.87
C ASP A 421 -31.29 7.00 -30.22
N GLY A 422 -30.27 6.54 -30.96
CA GLY A 422 -29.05 7.28 -31.29
C GLY A 422 -27.76 6.79 -30.62
N ASP A 423 -27.82 5.95 -29.57
CA ASP A 423 -26.64 5.42 -28.85
C ASP A 423 -25.84 4.34 -29.62
N VAL A 424 -26.14 4.06 -30.89
CA VAL A 424 -25.53 2.95 -31.63
C VAL A 424 -24.00 3.13 -31.69
N PRO A 425 -23.19 2.20 -31.14
CA PRO A 425 -21.75 2.34 -31.24
C PRO A 425 -21.35 2.15 -32.71
N VAL A 426 -20.70 3.18 -33.25
CA VAL A 426 -20.36 3.36 -34.69
C VAL A 426 -19.50 2.21 -35.25
N GLU A 427 -18.89 1.42 -34.36
CA GLU A 427 -17.89 0.37 -34.65
C GLU A 427 -18.39 -1.06 -34.36
N THR A 428 -19.71 -1.30 -34.35
CA THR A 428 -20.29 -2.64 -34.14
C THR A 428 -20.29 -3.49 -35.42
N GLU A 429 -19.27 -4.34 -35.55
CA GLU A 429 -19.14 -5.35 -36.62
C GLU A 429 -20.22 -6.43 -36.55
N GLU A 430 -20.70 -6.90 -37.71
CA GLU A 430 -21.53 -8.11 -37.77
C GLU A 430 -20.63 -9.34 -37.82
N THR A 431 -20.89 -10.30 -36.94
CA THR A 431 -20.10 -11.53 -36.83
C THR A 431 -20.99 -12.75 -36.56
N THR A 432 -20.45 -13.95 -36.74
CA THR A 432 -21.15 -15.20 -36.37
C THR A 432 -20.90 -15.56 -34.90
N PRO A 433 -21.84 -16.25 -34.23
CA PRO A 433 -21.61 -16.85 -32.92
C PRO A 433 -20.32 -17.67 -32.79
N LEU A 434 -19.88 -18.35 -33.86
CA LEU A 434 -18.62 -19.11 -33.87
C LEU A 434 -17.38 -18.20 -33.83
N ILE A 435 -17.34 -17.15 -34.66
CA ILE A 435 -16.25 -16.17 -34.65
C ILE A 435 -16.19 -15.46 -33.29
N ALA A 436 -17.35 -15.09 -32.74
CA ALA A 436 -17.46 -14.50 -31.42
C ALA A 436 -16.85 -15.40 -30.32
N ALA A 437 -17.18 -16.69 -30.30
CA ALA A 437 -16.64 -17.65 -29.34
C ALA A 437 -15.11 -17.80 -29.43
N ILE A 438 -14.56 -17.76 -30.64
CA ILE A 438 -13.10 -17.79 -30.89
C ILE A 438 -12.43 -16.54 -30.31
N ILE A 439 -12.98 -15.35 -30.56
CA ILE A 439 -12.43 -14.08 -30.05
C ILE A 439 -12.53 -13.98 -28.52
N MET A 440 -13.60 -14.55 -27.94
CA MET A 440 -13.77 -14.69 -26.49
C MET A 440 -12.79 -15.70 -25.86
N ASN A 441 -12.13 -16.53 -26.67
CA ASN A 441 -11.27 -17.61 -26.23
C ASN A 441 -11.99 -18.67 -25.36
N ASP A 442 -13.28 -18.92 -25.61
CA ASP A 442 -14.06 -19.94 -24.90
C ASP A 442 -14.06 -21.28 -25.67
N LYS A 443 -13.21 -22.20 -25.21
CA LYS A 443 -13.01 -23.52 -25.81
C LYS A 443 -14.27 -24.40 -25.75
N ASP A 444 -15.09 -24.28 -24.71
CA ASP A 444 -16.29 -25.10 -24.53
C ASP A 444 -17.41 -24.61 -25.45
N LEU A 445 -17.52 -23.29 -25.61
CA LEU A 445 -18.47 -22.64 -26.50
C LEU A 445 -18.16 -22.91 -27.99
N VAL A 446 -16.89 -22.81 -28.39
CA VAL A 446 -16.44 -23.19 -29.75
C VAL A 446 -16.77 -24.66 -30.03
N LYS A 447 -16.46 -25.56 -29.10
CA LYS A 447 -16.76 -26.98 -29.23
C LYS A 447 -18.26 -27.26 -29.35
N LEU A 448 -19.10 -26.62 -28.54
CA LEU A 448 -20.56 -26.74 -28.59
C LEU A 448 -21.11 -26.25 -29.94
N LEU A 449 -20.65 -25.10 -30.43
CA LEU A 449 -21.08 -24.55 -31.73
C LEU A 449 -20.68 -25.46 -32.90
N LEU A 450 -19.49 -26.05 -32.89
CA LEU A 450 -19.06 -27.00 -33.92
C LEU A 450 -19.81 -28.34 -33.83
N GLN A 451 -19.92 -28.94 -32.64
CA GLN A 451 -20.44 -30.30 -32.47
C GLN A 451 -21.97 -30.38 -32.37
N GLU A 452 -22.60 -29.49 -31.58
CA GLU A 452 -24.05 -29.52 -31.34
C GLU A 452 -24.82 -28.62 -32.32
N ALA A 453 -24.27 -27.44 -32.65
CA ALA A 453 -24.94 -26.47 -33.54
C ALA A 453 -24.59 -26.62 -35.03
N LYS A 454 -23.55 -27.41 -35.37
CA LYS A 454 -22.99 -27.54 -36.74
C LYS A 454 -22.71 -26.18 -37.39
N ALA A 455 -22.08 -25.30 -36.63
CA ALA A 455 -21.72 -23.96 -37.11
C ALA A 455 -20.78 -24.04 -38.32
N ASP A 456 -21.06 -23.24 -39.35
CA ASP A 456 -20.33 -23.25 -40.61
C ASP A 456 -19.00 -22.49 -40.46
N VAL A 457 -17.89 -23.21 -40.67
CA VAL A 457 -16.53 -22.69 -40.54
C VAL A 457 -16.08 -21.80 -41.70
N SER A 458 -16.88 -21.71 -42.78
CA SER A 458 -16.60 -20.88 -43.95
C SER A 458 -17.19 -19.47 -43.89
N LEU A 459 -18.20 -19.25 -43.04
CA LEU A 459 -18.91 -17.96 -42.94
C LEU A 459 -18.00 -16.86 -42.39
N THR A 460 -17.93 -15.75 -43.11
CA THR A 460 -17.10 -14.60 -42.75
C THR A 460 -17.87 -13.57 -41.90
N ASP A 461 -17.12 -12.74 -41.18
CA ASP A 461 -17.65 -11.52 -40.56
C ASP A 461 -17.81 -10.36 -41.57
N SER A 462 -18.23 -9.18 -41.08
CA SER A 462 -18.34 -7.98 -41.91
C SER A 462 -17.02 -7.45 -42.51
N THR A 463 -15.86 -7.97 -42.09
CA THR A 463 -14.53 -7.65 -42.65
C THR A 463 -14.06 -8.67 -43.70
N GLY A 464 -14.79 -9.77 -43.88
CA GLY A 464 -14.40 -10.88 -44.75
C GLY A 464 -13.49 -11.91 -44.07
N MET A 465 -13.21 -11.78 -42.77
CA MET A 465 -12.37 -12.76 -42.05
C MET A 465 -13.17 -14.02 -41.69
N THR A 466 -12.56 -15.19 -41.93
CA THR A 466 -13.11 -16.50 -41.52
C THR A 466 -12.80 -16.82 -40.05
N PRO A 467 -13.52 -17.78 -39.43
CA PRO A 467 -13.18 -18.37 -38.13
C PRO A 467 -11.71 -18.77 -38.01
N LEU A 468 -11.14 -19.33 -39.09
CA LEU A 468 -9.74 -19.75 -39.13
C LEU A 468 -8.76 -18.55 -39.06
N MET A 469 -9.06 -17.46 -39.76
CA MET A 469 -8.27 -16.23 -39.71
C MET A 469 -8.31 -15.59 -38.31
N HIS A 470 -9.46 -15.63 -37.63
CA HIS A 470 -9.59 -15.16 -36.24
C HIS A 470 -8.83 -16.03 -35.24
N ALA A 471 -8.86 -17.36 -35.37
CA ALA A 471 -8.09 -18.26 -34.52
C ALA A 471 -6.57 -18.06 -34.66
N VAL A 472 -6.11 -17.70 -35.86
CA VAL A 472 -4.71 -17.32 -36.10
C VAL A 472 -4.40 -15.93 -35.54
N LYS A 473 -5.26 -14.92 -35.79
CA LYS A 473 -5.11 -13.54 -35.28
C LYS A 473 -5.09 -13.46 -33.74
N THR A 474 -5.80 -14.37 -33.07
CA THR A 474 -5.83 -14.51 -31.59
C THR A 474 -4.65 -15.31 -31.02
N ASN A 475 -3.76 -15.82 -31.87
CA ASN A 475 -2.55 -16.58 -31.51
C ASN A 475 -2.81 -17.82 -30.62
N ASN A 476 -4.02 -18.41 -30.66
CA ASN A 476 -4.32 -19.61 -29.89
C ASN A 476 -4.23 -20.89 -30.75
N VAL A 477 -3.16 -21.65 -30.56
CA VAL A 477 -2.90 -22.94 -31.24
C VAL A 477 -3.99 -23.97 -30.94
N ASP A 478 -4.57 -23.99 -29.73
CA ASP A 478 -5.64 -24.93 -29.39
C ASP A 478 -6.95 -24.60 -30.11
N MET A 479 -7.26 -23.32 -30.35
CA MET A 479 -8.45 -22.91 -31.13
C MET A 479 -8.28 -23.22 -32.61
N LEU A 480 -7.09 -22.99 -33.16
CA LEU A 480 -6.74 -23.44 -34.50
C LEU A 480 -6.91 -24.97 -34.62
N ILE A 481 -6.39 -25.73 -33.65
CA ILE A 481 -6.53 -27.18 -33.58
C ILE A 481 -7.99 -27.63 -33.48
N GLN A 482 -8.80 -27.00 -32.63
CA GLN A 482 -10.22 -27.37 -32.46
C GLN A 482 -11.04 -27.13 -33.72
N LEU A 483 -10.77 -26.05 -34.46
CA LEU A 483 -11.40 -25.79 -35.77
C LEU A 483 -11.00 -26.84 -36.81
N LEU A 484 -9.70 -27.14 -36.91
CA LEU A 484 -9.18 -28.16 -37.83
C LEU A 484 -9.69 -29.58 -37.53
N ALA A 485 -10.12 -29.84 -36.29
CA ALA A 485 -10.69 -31.11 -35.82
C ALA A 485 -12.21 -31.08 -35.60
N GLN A 486 -12.92 -30.01 -36.00
CA GLN A 486 -14.36 -29.80 -35.74
C GLN A 486 -14.81 -30.12 -34.28
N GLY A 487 -13.95 -29.81 -33.31
CA GLY A 487 -14.19 -30.04 -31.87
C GLY A 487 -13.89 -31.45 -31.34
N GLU A 488 -13.44 -32.41 -32.16
CA GLU A 488 -13.10 -33.77 -31.73
C GLU A 488 -11.76 -33.87 -30.98
N THR A 489 -11.73 -33.41 -29.73
CA THR A 489 -10.49 -33.27 -28.94
C THR A 489 -9.95 -34.55 -28.28
N ARG A 490 -10.51 -35.74 -28.54
CA ARG A 490 -10.32 -36.95 -27.68
C ARG A 490 -8.90 -37.53 -27.58
N HIS A 491 -7.90 -37.02 -28.31
CA HIS A 491 -6.53 -37.59 -28.34
C HIS A 491 -5.37 -36.57 -28.33
N TYR A 492 -5.61 -35.30 -27.94
CA TYR A 492 -4.61 -34.22 -28.12
C TYR A 492 -3.50 -34.09 -27.07
N ASP A 493 -3.63 -34.74 -25.90
CA ASP A 493 -2.63 -34.70 -24.83
C ASP A 493 -1.35 -35.49 -25.15
N ASN A 494 -1.31 -36.22 -26.28
CA ASN A 494 -0.18 -37.04 -26.68
C ASN A 494 0.59 -36.42 -27.89
N PRO A 495 1.82 -35.91 -27.70
CA PRO A 495 2.63 -35.33 -28.77
C PRO A 495 2.91 -36.25 -29.97
N ALA A 496 2.85 -37.57 -29.77
CA ALA A 496 3.07 -38.55 -30.84
C ALA A 496 1.85 -38.69 -31.76
N LEU A 497 0.63 -38.45 -31.27
CA LEU A 497 -0.62 -38.56 -32.04
C LEU A 497 -0.95 -37.29 -32.83
N ARG A 498 -0.44 -36.12 -32.41
CA ARG A 498 -0.53 -34.85 -33.18
C ARG A 498 -0.04 -35.00 -34.64
N LYS A 499 0.83 -35.97 -34.94
CA LYS A 499 1.37 -36.25 -36.29
C LYS A 499 0.45 -37.04 -37.23
N LYS A 500 -0.76 -37.45 -36.80
CA LYS A 500 -1.63 -38.38 -37.56
C LYS A 500 -3.00 -37.82 -37.95
N LEU A 501 -3.22 -36.52 -37.83
CA LEU A 501 -4.49 -35.90 -38.21
C LEU A 501 -4.67 -35.79 -39.72
N ILE A 502 -5.88 -36.08 -40.17
CA ILE A 502 -6.38 -35.81 -41.51
C ILE A 502 -7.34 -34.62 -41.36
N PRO A 503 -6.92 -33.37 -41.59
CA PRO A 503 -7.80 -32.22 -41.53
C PRO A 503 -8.82 -32.28 -42.67
N PHE A 504 -10.01 -31.79 -42.37
CA PHE A 504 -11.07 -31.53 -43.34
C PHE A 504 -10.60 -30.50 -44.39
N GLU A 505 -11.22 -30.47 -45.58
CA GLU A 505 -10.87 -29.51 -46.64
C GLU A 505 -11.27 -28.08 -46.25
N LEU A 506 -10.39 -27.39 -45.49
CA LEU A 506 -10.49 -25.95 -45.25
C LEU A 506 -9.75 -25.17 -46.34
N ASP A 507 -10.38 -24.11 -46.83
CA ASP A 507 -9.79 -23.22 -47.83
C ASP A 507 -8.75 -22.28 -47.20
N LEU A 508 -7.48 -22.71 -47.23
CA LEU A 508 -6.33 -21.89 -46.87
C LEU A 508 -6.03 -20.76 -47.89
N THR A 509 -6.78 -20.68 -48.99
CA THR A 509 -6.73 -19.61 -50.00
C THR A 509 -7.85 -18.58 -49.89
N ALA A 510 -8.73 -18.68 -48.89
CA ALA A 510 -9.66 -17.61 -48.55
C ALA A 510 -8.91 -16.30 -48.26
N ILE A 511 -9.51 -15.17 -48.67
CA ILE A 511 -8.98 -13.81 -48.51
C ILE A 511 -9.98 -12.92 -47.75
N ASP A 512 -9.48 -12.04 -46.90
CA ASP A 512 -10.27 -10.96 -46.30
C ASP A 512 -10.55 -9.82 -47.31
N LYS A 513 -11.28 -8.78 -46.92
CA LYS A 513 -11.54 -7.60 -47.77
C LYS A 513 -10.30 -6.77 -48.14
N ASN A 514 -9.13 -7.10 -47.60
CA ASN A 514 -7.84 -6.46 -47.88
C ASN A 514 -6.90 -7.42 -48.65
N ASP A 515 -7.46 -8.44 -49.31
CA ASP A 515 -6.75 -9.52 -50.02
C ASP A 515 -5.79 -10.36 -49.15
N ARG A 516 -5.95 -10.34 -47.81
CA ARG A 516 -5.07 -11.05 -46.86
C ARG A 516 -5.55 -12.47 -46.62
N THR A 517 -4.61 -13.40 -46.65
CA THR A 517 -4.89 -14.83 -46.42
C THR A 517 -4.62 -15.22 -44.96
N VAL A 518 -5.05 -16.41 -44.53
CA VAL A 518 -4.76 -16.93 -43.17
C VAL A 518 -3.27 -16.85 -42.79
N PHE A 519 -2.35 -17.01 -43.76
CA PHE A 519 -0.92 -16.85 -43.51
C PHE A 519 -0.54 -15.40 -43.21
N HIS A 520 -1.09 -14.41 -43.93
CA HIS A 520 -0.88 -12.99 -43.65
C HIS A 520 -1.32 -12.60 -42.24
N HIS A 521 -2.33 -13.30 -41.69
CA HIS A 521 -2.75 -13.12 -40.30
C HIS A 521 -1.80 -13.77 -39.26
N LEU A 522 -0.84 -14.64 -39.64
CA LEU A 522 0.28 -15.03 -38.75
C LEU A 522 1.22 -13.86 -38.51
N LEU A 523 1.41 -13.01 -39.53
CA LEU A 523 2.18 -11.78 -39.42
C LEU A 523 1.34 -10.63 -38.88
N ALA A 524 0.06 -10.87 -38.52
CA ALA A 524 -0.78 -9.84 -37.93
C ALA A 524 -0.07 -9.30 -36.70
N VAL A 525 0.09 -7.98 -36.71
CA VAL A 525 0.31 -7.21 -35.50
C VAL A 525 -1.04 -6.91 -34.90
N ASP A 526 -1.13 -6.91 -33.58
CA ASP A 526 -2.30 -6.33 -32.92
C ASP A 526 -2.34 -4.85 -33.30
N HIS A 527 -3.24 -4.51 -34.23
CA HIS A 527 -3.37 -3.16 -34.77
C HIS A 527 -4.08 -2.21 -33.80
N ASP A 528 -4.70 -2.76 -32.74
CA ASP A 528 -5.35 -1.96 -31.71
C ASP A 528 -4.40 -1.62 -30.56
N SER A 529 -3.34 -2.39 -30.30
CA SER A 529 -2.30 -1.99 -29.34
C SER A 529 -1.53 -0.79 -29.87
N SER A 530 -1.23 0.16 -28.98
CA SER A 530 -0.52 1.41 -29.29
C SER A 530 0.86 1.19 -29.94
N PHE A 531 1.38 -0.04 -29.85
CA PHE A 531 2.60 -0.52 -30.48
C PHE A 531 2.31 -1.84 -31.22
N PRO A 532 2.88 -2.05 -32.43
CA PRO A 532 2.68 -3.29 -33.15
C PRO A 532 3.45 -4.47 -32.51
N VAL A 533 2.75 -5.32 -31.72
CA VAL A 533 3.32 -6.58 -31.20
C VAL A 533 3.03 -7.74 -32.15
N THR A 534 4.07 -8.45 -32.60
CA THR A 534 3.93 -9.65 -33.44
C THR A 534 3.90 -10.94 -32.65
N PHE A 535 3.08 -11.88 -33.11
CA PHE A 535 3.10 -13.25 -32.62
C PHE A 535 4.09 -14.10 -33.42
N ASP A 536 5.36 -14.16 -32.98
CA ASP A 536 6.43 -14.97 -33.60
C ASP A 536 6.27 -16.48 -33.29
N ASN A 537 5.07 -17.02 -33.57
CA ASN A 537 4.61 -18.35 -33.19
C ASN A 537 4.85 -19.37 -34.31
N ALA A 538 6.03 -19.97 -34.29
CA ALA A 538 6.40 -21.04 -35.22
C ALA A 538 5.56 -22.33 -35.08
N GLU A 539 4.96 -22.62 -33.92
CA GLU A 539 4.08 -23.80 -33.76
C GLU A 539 2.79 -23.62 -34.59
N MET A 540 2.23 -22.41 -34.60
CA MET A 540 1.04 -22.10 -35.40
C MET A 540 1.31 -22.22 -36.92
N LEU A 541 2.48 -21.76 -37.37
CA LEU A 541 2.98 -21.99 -38.72
C LEU A 541 3.14 -23.48 -39.04
N ASP A 542 3.68 -24.27 -38.10
CA ASP A 542 3.85 -25.72 -38.25
C ASP A 542 2.53 -26.46 -38.45
N VAL A 543 1.49 -26.09 -37.68
CA VAL A 543 0.14 -26.67 -37.80
C VAL A 543 -0.49 -26.34 -39.16
N LEU A 544 -0.42 -25.09 -39.62
CA LEU A 544 -0.94 -24.68 -40.93
C LEU A 544 -0.20 -25.36 -42.10
N PHE A 545 1.12 -25.54 -42.00
CA PHE A 545 1.90 -26.29 -43.00
C PHE A 545 1.61 -27.80 -42.99
N GLN A 546 1.21 -28.37 -41.87
CA GLN A 546 0.74 -29.76 -41.82
C GLN A 546 -0.61 -29.90 -42.53
N ALA A 547 -1.52 -28.96 -42.33
CA ALA A 547 -2.79 -28.90 -43.06
C ALA A 547 -2.60 -28.71 -44.57
N SER A 548 -1.71 -27.80 -44.99
CA SER A 548 -1.50 -27.51 -46.42
C SER A 548 -0.93 -28.71 -47.20
N LYS A 549 -0.07 -29.52 -46.59
CA LYS A 549 0.48 -30.75 -47.21
C LYS A 549 -0.59 -31.77 -47.57
N ILE A 550 -1.70 -31.81 -46.82
CA ILE A 550 -2.77 -32.78 -47.04
C ILE A 550 -3.70 -32.31 -48.16
N THR A 551 -3.87 -30.99 -48.33
CA THR A 551 -4.52 -30.37 -49.52
C THR A 551 -3.68 -30.43 -50.82
N LYS A 552 -2.62 -31.26 -50.86
CA LYS A 552 -1.71 -31.49 -52.00
C LYS A 552 -0.97 -30.25 -52.55
N ARG A 553 -0.92 -29.13 -51.82
CA ARG A 553 -0.13 -27.93 -52.20
C ARG A 553 1.23 -27.98 -51.48
N SER A 554 2.32 -28.01 -52.25
CA SER A 554 3.70 -28.11 -51.73
C SER A 554 4.14 -26.85 -50.98
N VAL A 555 3.70 -25.69 -51.45
CA VAL A 555 3.78 -24.38 -50.77
C VAL A 555 2.44 -23.67 -51.05
N PRO A 556 1.78 -23.04 -50.06
CA PRO A 556 0.64 -22.16 -50.34
C PRO A 556 1.09 -21.01 -51.27
N PRO A 557 0.34 -20.64 -52.31
CA PRO A 557 0.74 -19.60 -53.27
C PRO A 557 0.82 -18.18 -52.68
N THR A 558 0.64 -18.05 -51.37
CA THR A 558 0.47 -16.81 -50.60
C THR A 558 1.63 -16.57 -49.62
N ILE A 559 2.70 -17.36 -49.70
CA ILE A 559 3.96 -17.15 -48.98
C ILE A 559 5.00 -16.74 -50.03
N ASP A 560 4.99 -15.47 -50.39
CA ASP A 560 5.83 -14.89 -51.43
C ASP A 560 6.96 -14.01 -50.85
N HIS A 561 7.66 -13.28 -51.72
CA HIS A 561 8.71 -12.36 -51.29
C HIS A 561 8.18 -11.14 -50.53
N GLU A 562 6.92 -10.76 -50.71
CA GLU A 562 6.30 -9.63 -50.01
C GLU A 562 5.93 -10.03 -48.58
N PHE A 563 5.32 -11.21 -48.40
CA PHE A 563 5.12 -11.86 -47.11
C PHE A 563 6.43 -12.01 -46.32
N MET A 564 7.49 -12.51 -46.96
CA MET A 564 8.80 -12.69 -46.31
C MET A 564 9.44 -11.34 -45.94
N ARG A 565 9.30 -10.31 -46.79
CA ARG A 565 9.79 -8.95 -46.50
C ARG A 565 9.02 -8.31 -45.35
N GLU A 566 7.70 -8.46 -45.31
CA GLU A 566 6.87 -7.93 -44.23
C GLU A 566 7.12 -8.70 -42.91
N ALA A 567 7.40 -10.00 -42.96
CA ALA A 567 7.85 -10.78 -41.80
C ALA A 567 9.23 -10.33 -41.28
N GLU A 568 10.19 -10.03 -42.18
CA GLU A 568 11.51 -9.49 -41.81
C GLU A 568 11.39 -8.08 -41.20
N LYS A 569 10.58 -7.20 -41.81
CA LYS A 569 10.28 -5.84 -41.32
C LYS A 569 9.56 -5.83 -39.97
N ARG A 570 8.66 -6.79 -39.72
CA ARG A 570 7.93 -6.94 -38.45
C ARG A 570 8.71 -7.74 -37.38
N GLY A 571 9.87 -8.32 -37.71
CA GLY A 571 10.78 -8.94 -36.73
C GLY A 571 10.46 -10.40 -36.34
N ASN A 572 9.64 -11.11 -37.13
CA ASN A 572 9.19 -12.48 -36.84
C ASN A 572 10.27 -13.56 -37.10
N ARG A 573 11.31 -13.58 -36.27
CA ARG A 573 12.52 -14.40 -36.47
C ARG A 573 12.27 -15.91 -36.44
N ARG A 574 11.46 -16.44 -35.52
CA ARG A 574 11.17 -17.88 -35.42
C ARG A 574 10.33 -18.37 -36.59
N ILE A 575 9.33 -17.60 -37.02
CA ILE A 575 8.55 -17.87 -38.24
C ILE A 575 9.48 -17.85 -39.45
N LEU A 576 10.37 -16.85 -39.57
CA LEU A 576 11.34 -16.77 -40.66
C LEU A 576 12.36 -17.91 -40.67
N GLU A 577 12.85 -18.36 -39.51
CA GLU A 577 13.75 -19.51 -39.41
C GLU A 577 13.04 -20.84 -39.74
N ALA A 578 11.79 -21.00 -39.29
CA ALA A 578 10.96 -22.14 -39.63
C ALA A 578 10.63 -22.17 -41.13
N LEU A 579 10.38 -21.01 -41.75
CA LEU A 579 10.21 -20.86 -43.19
C LEU A 579 11.52 -21.13 -43.93
N LYS A 580 12.67 -20.56 -43.53
CA LYS A 580 13.99 -20.81 -44.15
C LYS A 580 14.41 -22.28 -44.11
N LYS A 581 13.94 -23.06 -43.11
CA LYS A 581 14.13 -24.53 -43.03
C LYS A 581 13.17 -25.34 -43.92
N LYS A 582 12.06 -24.75 -44.38
CA LYS A 582 11.02 -25.42 -45.21
C LYS A 582 11.00 -24.94 -46.66
N VAL A 583 11.50 -23.74 -46.91
CA VAL A 583 11.53 -23.00 -48.17
C VAL A 583 12.96 -22.48 -48.30
N ASN A 584 13.73 -23.02 -49.26
CA ASN A 584 15.16 -22.70 -49.44
C ASN A 584 15.37 -21.23 -49.80
N TYR A 585 15.54 -20.36 -48.78
CA TYR A 585 15.75 -18.93 -48.96
C TYR A 585 17.00 -18.46 -48.22
N HIS A 586 17.87 -17.73 -48.93
CA HIS A 586 19.11 -17.15 -48.40
C HIS A 586 18.98 -15.62 -48.47
N SER A 587 18.93 -14.95 -47.31
CA SER A 587 18.87 -13.48 -47.22
C SER A 587 20.27 -12.90 -47.03
N THR A 588 20.56 -11.81 -47.73
CA THR A 588 21.87 -11.15 -47.79
C THR A 588 22.16 -10.21 -46.62
N LYS A 589 23.45 -9.93 -46.41
CA LYS A 589 23.99 -9.03 -45.38
C LYS A 589 23.30 -7.66 -45.33
N ASP A 590 22.79 -7.29 -44.16
CA ASP A 590 23.29 -6.17 -43.32
C ASP A 590 22.22 -5.79 -42.29
N LEU A 591 22.38 -6.26 -41.05
CA LEU A 591 21.60 -5.83 -39.90
C LEU A 591 22.53 -5.16 -38.90
N LYS A 592 22.50 -3.83 -38.90
CA LYS A 592 23.14 -3.03 -37.85
C LYS A 592 22.55 -3.41 -36.49
N SER A 593 23.39 -3.31 -35.46
CA SER A 593 22.99 -3.47 -34.06
C SER A 593 21.79 -2.60 -33.71
N PHE A 594 20.83 -3.17 -32.98
CA PHE A 594 19.81 -2.38 -32.31
C PHE A 594 20.50 -1.62 -31.17
N GLU A 595 20.83 -0.36 -31.39
CA GLU A 595 21.16 0.55 -30.30
C GLU A 595 19.89 0.79 -29.47
N PRO A 596 20.00 0.98 -28.14
CA PRO A 596 18.84 1.36 -27.33
C PRO A 596 18.29 2.71 -27.82
N PRO A 597 16.97 2.96 -27.73
CA PRO A 597 16.42 4.27 -28.03
C PRO A 597 17.12 5.32 -27.16
N GLN A 598 17.46 6.46 -27.77
CA GLN A 598 18.19 7.50 -27.05
C GLN A 598 17.38 7.99 -25.85
N VAL A 599 18.08 8.29 -24.76
CA VAL A 599 17.48 8.87 -23.56
C VAL A 599 17.32 10.37 -23.80
N GLU A 600 16.34 10.70 -24.63
CA GLU A 600 15.80 12.06 -24.71
C GLU A 600 15.29 12.44 -23.32
N ASP A 601 15.63 13.65 -22.87
CA ASP A 601 15.41 14.20 -21.51
C ASP A 601 16.25 13.64 -20.34
N CYS A 602 17.49 13.20 -20.60
CA CYS A 602 18.52 13.14 -19.57
C CYS A 602 19.39 14.41 -19.54
N VAL A 603 19.56 15.03 -18.36
CA VAL A 603 20.58 16.07 -18.15
C VAL A 603 21.96 15.45 -18.32
N GLN A 604 22.60 15.68 -19.47
CA GLN A 604 23.98 15.25 -19.71
C GLN A 604 24.94 16.15 -18.93
N TRP A 605 25.30 15.70 -17.73
CA TRP A 605 26.39 16.30 -16.97
C TRP A 605 27.74 15.88 -17.57
N SER A 606 28.70 16.80 -17.65
CA SER A 606 30.07 16.48 -18.05
C SER A 606 30.73 15.50 -17.08
N SER A 607 31.54 14.58 -17.62
CA SER A 607 32.35 13.62 -16.85
C SER A 607 33.38 14.28 -15.92
N ASP A 608 33.68 15.56 -16.15
CA ASP A 608 34.85 16.25 -15.61
C ASP A 608 34.59 16.85 -14.21
N PHE A 609 33.52 16.44 -13.53
CA PHE A 609 33.05 17.03 -12.28
C PHE A 609 33.09 16.04 -11.11
N SER A 610 34.31 15.73 -10.65
CA SER A 610 34.55 14.87 -9.48
C SER A 610 34.73 15.68 -8.19
N PHE A 611 33.90 15.43 -7.18
CA PHE A 611 34.17 15.82 -5.79
C PHE A 611 34.72 14.61 -5.02
N ASP A 612 35.75 14.80 -4.18
CA ASP A 612 36.10 13.81 -3.16
C ASP A 612 35.19 13.98 -1.95
N LEU A 613 34.21 13.07 -1.83
CA LEU A 613 33.29 12.98 -0.71
C LEU A 613 34.00 12.90 0.66
N ASN A 614 35.19 12.29 0.71
CA ASN A 614 35.96 12.19 1.95
C ASN A 614 36.54 13.54 2.36
N GLU A 615 37.11 14.29 1.42
CA GLU A 615 37.65 15.63 1.69
C GLU A 615 36.54 16.60 2.07
N ASP A 616 35.45 16.64 1.30
CA ASP A 616 34.32 17.55 1.55
C ASP A 616 33.65 17.29 2.91
N SER A 617 33.41 16.02 3.26
CA SER A 617 32.84 15.67 4.58
C SER A 617 33.77 16.04 5.74
N GLN A 618 35.08 15.82 5.61
CA GLN A 618 36.06 16.21 6.64
C GLN A 618 36.24 17.73 6.72
N ALA A 619 36.18 18.45 5.60
CA ALA A 619 36.21 19.90 5.56
C ALA A 619 35.00 20.51 6.29
N MET A 620 33.80 19.97 6.07
CA MET A 620 32.59 20.40 6.80
C MET A 620 32.71 20.13 8.31
N LEU A 621 33.14 18.94 8.70
CA LEU A 621 33.40 18.61 10.10
C LEU A 621 34.42 19.57 10.72
N SER A 622 35.46 19.98 9.98
CA SER A 622 36.44 20.99 10.44
C SER A 622 35.81 22.37 10.67
N ILE A 623 34.81 22.77 9.85
CA ILE A 623 34.09 24.04 9.98
C ILE A 623 33.15 23.99 11.19
N LEU A 624 32.37 22.92 11.35
CA LEU A 624 31.49 22.72 12.51
C LEU A 624 32.29 22.69 13.83
N ARG A 625 33.48 22.10 13.81
CA ARG A 625 34.44 22.13 14.93
C ARG A 625 34.92 23.56 15.25
N LYS A 626 35.27 24.36 14.24
CA LYS A 626 35.69 25.77 14.41
C LYS A 626 34.55 26.69 14.86
N GLN A 627 33.31 26.41 14.46
CA GLN A 627 32.12 27.18 14.87
C GLN A 627 31.67 26.86 16.30
N SER A 628 31.94 25.64 16.79
CA SER A 628 31.60 25.22 18.16
C SER A 628 32.63 25.60 19.22
N THR A 629 33.81 26.11 18.83
CA THR A 629 34.79 26.72 19.74
C THR A 629 34.55 28.23 19.91
N PRO A 630 34.50 28.78 21.15
CA PRO A 630 34.39 30.22 21.36
C PRO A 630 35.59 30.98 20.73
N LYS A 631 35.32 32.10 20.05
CA LYS A 631 36.37 32.95 19.48
C LYS A 631 37.27 33.53 20.59
N ARG A 632 38.47 32.96 20.75
CA ARG A 632 39.57 33.57 21.51
C ARG A 632 40.10 34.75 20.68
N SER A 633 39.82 35.99 21.09
CA SER A 633 40.30 37.16 20.35
C SER A 633 41.83 37.19 20.38
N LYS A 634 42.45 37.34 19.20
CA LYS A 634 43.89 37.61 19.10
C LYS A 634 44.07 39.12 18.96
N ARG A 635 44.70 39.68 19.99
CA ARG A 635 45.27 41.02 20.08
C ARG A 635 45.96 41.41 18.77
N ALA A 636 45.41 42.39 18.05
CA ALA A 636 46.11 43.07 16.96
C ALA A 636 47.11 44.08 17.56
N LYS A 637 48.27 44.24 16.91
CA LYS A 637 49.21 45.33 17.18
C LYS A 637 48.95 46.45 16.18
N THR A 638 48.59 47.61 16.69
CA THR A 638 48.70 48.95 16.09
C THR A 638 48.93 49.87 17.29
N THR A 639 50.15 50.36 17.53
CA THR A 639 50.71 51.61 16.97
C THR A 639 49.86 52.83 17.32
N ASP A 640 50.30 53.44 18.42
CA ASP A 640 50.56 54.88 18.59
C ASP A 640 49.40 55.87 18.85
N GLU A 641 49.64 56.63 19.94
CA GLU A 641 49.33 58.04 20.20
C GLU A 641 47.88 58.49 20.55
N ASP A 642 47.72 58.67 21.86
CA ASP A 642 47.38 59.95 22.54
C ASP A 642 45.94 60.47 22.76
N ASP A 643 45.88 61.30 23.80
CA ASP A 643 44.85 62.26 24.27
C ASP A 643 43.55 61.78 24.96
N ASP A 644 43.70 61.52 26.27
CA ASP A 644 43.21 62.35 27.39
C ASP A 644 41.73 62.77 27.60
N GLU A 645 41.41 62.82 28.91
CA GLU A 645 40.37 63.57 29.62
C GLU A 645 38.86 63.36 29.32
N ASP A 646 37.94 63.58 30.28
CA ASP A 646 37.89 63.26 31.72
C ASP A 646 36.43 63.51 32.19
N ARG A 647 36.16 63.22 33.48
CA ARG A 647 34.95 63.54 34.31
C ARG A 647 33.96 62.39 34.47
N MET A 648 33.36 62.15 35.63
CA MET A 648 33.56 62.45 37.07
C MET A 648 32.18 62.15 37.71
N SER A 649 32.16 61.96 39.04
CA SER A 649 30.99 62.01 39.94
C SER A 649 29.83 61.02 39.66
N SER A 650 29.59 60.02 40.51
CA SER A 650 29.02 60.07 41.89
C SER A 650 27.49 59.87 41.86
N GLU A 651 26.77 59.43 42.90
CA GLU A 651 27.06 58.92 44.26
C GLU A 651 25.77 58.21 44.78
N ASP A 652 25.87 57.39 45.85
CA ASP A 652 24.82 57.09 46.85
C ASP A 652 23.48 56.42 46.38
N GLU A 653 22.60 55.79 47.17
CA GLU A 653 22.50 55.27 48.57
C GLU A 653 21.38 54.16 48.57
N SER A 654 21.00 53.36 49.58
CA SER A 654 21.41 53.10 50.99
C SER A 654 20.88 51.69 51.44
N ASP A 655 21.03 51.35 52.74
CA ASP A 655 20.17 50.56 53.66
C ASP A 655 19.71 49.11 53.33
N SER A 656 20.06 48.07 54.14
CA SER A 656 19.65 47.68 55.53
C SER A 656 18.29 46.91 55.56
N GLU A 657 17.94 45.98 56.45
CA GLU A 657 18.37 45.47 57.79
C GLU A 657 17.85 43.99 57.91
N VAL A 658 18.57 42.96 58.44
CA VAL A 658 18.79 42.52 59.86
C VAL A 658 17.79 41.44 60.40
N GLU A 659 18.35 40.42 61.10
CA GLU A 659 17.74 39.46 62.08
C GLU A 659 16.68 38.40 61.63
N SER A 660 16.48 37.24 62.29
CA SER A 660 17.09 36.62 63.50
C SER A 660 16.84 35.09 63.64
N ASP A 661 17.74 34.41 64.38
CA ASP A 661 17.51 33.31 65.35
C ASP A 661 17.24 31.82 64.98
N MET A 662 17.49 30.98 66.01
CA MET A 662 17.87 29.57 65.98
C MET A 662 16.84 28.59 66.60
N GLU A 663 17.14 27.29 66.40
CA GLU A 663 16.94 26.12 67.29
C GLU A 663 16.01 24.98 66.78
N GLY A 664 16.47 23.73 66.91
CA GLY A 664 15.65 22.52 66.71
C GLY A 664 16.33 21.35 65.95
N ASP A 665 17.04 20.48 66.66
CA ASP A 665 17.57 19.17 66.22
C ASP A 665 16.82 18.05 67.01
N PRO A 666 16.87 16.72 66.71
CA PRO A 666 17.11 15.96 65.47
C PRO A 666 15.90 15.06 65.06
N ASN A 667 16.07 14.29 63.96
CA ASN A 667 15.29 13.11 63.54
C ASN A 667 13.85 13.32 63.00
N ASP A 668 13.72 13.41 61.68
CA ASP A 668 12.75 12.56 60.96
C ASP A 668 13.28 12.18 59.56
N ASP A 669 13.02 10.94 59.14
CA ASP A 669 13.51 10.37 57.89
C ASP A 669 12.61 10.77 56.72
N ASN A 670 13.05 11.72 55.87
CA ASN A 670 12.44 11.85 54.55
C ASN A 670 13.37 12.38 53.46
N HIS A 671 13.56 11.59 52.41
CA HIS A 671 14.22 12.03 51.18
C HIS A 671 13.30 12.97 50.39
N GLY A 672 13.33 14.26 50.75
CA GLY A 672 12.57 15.31 50.08
C GLY A 672 12.85 15.38 48.58
N HIS A 673 11.84 15.06 47.76
CA HIS A 673 11.85 15.39 46.34
C HIS A 673 11.81 16.91 46.15
N VAL A 674 12.93 17.49 45.74
CA VAL A 674 12.92 18.82 45.12
C VAL A 674 12.49 18.65 43.66
N GLU A 675 11.19 18.85 43.39
CA GLU A 675 10.72 19.09 42.03
C GLU A 675 11.25 20.44 41.54
N GLY A 676 11.76 20.50 40.30
CA GLY A 676 12.18 21.77 39.68
C GLY A 676 13.53 21.78 38.94
N VAL A 677 14.30 20.68 38.93
CA VAL A 677 15.58 20.63 38.18
C VAL A 677 15.52 19.66 37.01
N SER A 678 15.48 20.19 35.78
CA SER A 678 15.65 19.39 34.56
C SER A 678 17.01 18.70 34.56
N ARG A 679 17.00 17.36 34.52
CA ARG A 679 18.21 16.52 34.63
C ARG A 679 19.12 16.71 33.39
N PRO A 680 20.45 16.88 33.57
CA PRO A 680 21.36 17.14 32.45
C PRO A 680 21.62 15.89 31.60
N GLN A 681 21.01 15.84 30.41
CA GLN A 681 21.34 14.85 29.38
C GLN A 681 22.62 15.29 28.62
N GLY A 682 23.59 14.38 28.49
CA GLY A 682 24.86 14.57 27.75
C GLY A 682 26.05 15.13 28.57
N LEU A 683 27.16 15.44 27.88
CA LEU A 683 28.33 16.19 28.41
C LEU A 683 28.01 17.70 28.58
N THR A 684 26.84 17.98 29.16
CA THR A 684 26.22 19.30 29.17
C THR A 684 26.44 19.95 30.53
N ILE A 685 27.27 20.99 30.55
CA ILE A 685 27.55 21.79 31.74
C ILE A 685 26.30 22.60 32.08
N GLN A 686 25.78 22.50 33.31
CA GLN A 686 24.96 23.56 33.87
C GLN A 686 25.91 24.60 34.50
N ASN A 687 25.95 25.78 33.89
CA ASN A 687 26.57 27.01 34.45
C ASN A 687 27.99 26.87 35.03
N GLY A 688 28.95 26.45 34.20
CA GLY A 688 30.37 26.36 34.60
C GLY A 688 31.37 26.42 33.45
N SER A 689 32.66 26.40 33.79
CA SER A 689 33.76 26.09 32.88
C SER A 689 34.42 24.77 33.27
N ILE A 690 34.60 23.85 32.32
CA ILE A 690 35.31 22.58 32.55
C ILE A 690 36.79 22.85 32.81
N HIS A 691 37.41 22.10 33.73
CA HIS A 691 38.86 22.09 33.85
C HIS A 691 39.48 21.32 32.67
N ASP A 692 40.32 21.97 31.88
CA ASP A 692 40.97 21.32 30.73
C ASP A 692 41.73 20.06 31.17
N GLY A 693 41.63 19.00 30.38
CA GLY A 693 42.17 17.66 30.67
C GLY A 693 41.26 16.74 31.51
N TYR A 694 40.50 17.26 32.48
CA TYR A 694 39.85 16.45 33.51
C TYR A 694 38.38 16.13 33.22
N ALA A 695 38.12 15.43 32.10
CA ALA A 695 36.79 14.90 31.75
C ALA A 695 36.91 13.57 30.99
N ILE A 696 36.36 12.49 31.56
CA ILE A 696 36.50 11.11 31.04
C ILE A 696 35.20 10.29 31.12
N LEU A 697 35.14 9.27 30.27
CA LEU A 697 34.14 8.20 30.28
C LEU A 697 34.90 6.88 30.30
N MET A 698 34.39 5.92 31.06
CA MET A 698 34.97 4.59 31.19
C MET A 698 33.87 3.53 31.17
N THR A 699 34.18 2.35 30.65
CA THR A 699 33.25 1.21 30.56
C THR A 699 33.85 -0.04 31.20
N LYS A 700 33.00 -0.91 31.74
CA LYS A 700 33.40 -2.21 32.30
C LYS A 700 32.39 -3.26 31.84
N ILE A 701 32.83 -4.06 30.88
CA ILE A 701 32.04 -5.05 30.16
C ILE A 701 32.72 -6.42 30.30
N ASP A 702 31.94 -7.41 30.71
CA ASP A 702 32.35 -8.81 30.85
C ASP A 702 31.06 -9.64 30.84
N VAL A 703 30.81 -10.36 29.74
CA VAL A 703 29.55 -11.12 29.56
C VAL A 703 29.52 -12.44 30.34
N SER A 704 30.68 -12.99 30.74
CA SER A 704 30.74 -14.23 31.52
C SER A 704 30.63 -13.98 33.04
N PHE A 705 30.95 -12.77 33.53
CA PHE A 705 30.95 -12.46 34.96
C PHE A 705 29.56 -12.55 35.63
N GLY A 706 29.31 -13.67 36.30
CA GLY A 706 28.17 -13.88 37.19
C GLY A 706 26.80 -13.92 36.49
N ALA A 707 25.74 -13.97 37.30
CA ALA A 707 24.37 -14.15 36.84
C ALA A 707 23.84 -13.00 35.95
N TRP A 708 24.44 -11.80 36.06
CA TRP A 708 23.94 -10.57 35.40
C TRP A 708 24.88 -9.98 34.34
N GLY A 709 26.13 -10.46 34.26
CA GLY A 709 27.20 -9.83 33.48
C GLY A 709 27.63 -8.48 34.06
N LEU A 710 28.84 -8.03 33.74
CA LEU A 710 29.25 -6.64 33.92
C LEU A 710 28.89 -5.88 32.64
N TYR A 711 28.11 -4.80 32.78
CA TYR A 711 27.70 -3.96 31.64
C TYR A 711 27.54 -2.50 32.06
N ASN A 712 28.60 -1.94 32.63
CA ASN A 712 28.55 -0.71 33.42
C ASN A 712 29.37 0.40 32.78
N PHE A 713 28.97 1.64 33.03
CA PHE A 713 29.72 2.85 32.69
C PHE A 713 30.05 3.67 33.94
N TYR A 714 31.10 4.49 33.84
CA TYR A 714 31.52 5.44 34.87
C TYR A 714 32.08 6.70 34.19
N ARG A 715 31.51 7.86 34.49
CA ARG A 715 31.89 9.17 33.97
C ARG A 715 32.41 10.05 35.10
N MET A 716 33.44 10.85 34.82
CA MET A 716 34.02 11.82 35.75
C MET A 716 34.33 13.12 35.02
N GLN A 717 34.07 14.27 35.62
CA GLN A 717 34.52 15.57 35.11
C GLN A 717 34.70 16.59 36.24
N ILE A 718 35.68 17.48 36.09
CA ILE A 718 35.86 18.65 36.95
C ILE A 718 35.32 19.90 36.25
N TRP A 719 34.53 20.70 36.96
CA TRP A 719 34.03 21.99 36.48
C TRP A 719 34.01 23.03 37.61
N LYS A 720 34.21 24.30 37.25
CA LYS A 720 34.02 25.42 38.19
C LYS A 720 32.60 25.96 38.05
N ASP A 721 31.90 26.14 39.17
CA ASP A 721 30.59 26.81 39.21
C ASP A 721 30.75 28.31 38.89
N LYS A 722 29.80 28.90 38.15
CA LYS A 722 29.84 30.32 37.75
C LYS A 722 29.41 31.29 38.85
N TYR A 723 28.59 30.85 39.79
CA TYR A 723 27.95 31.70 40.79
C TYR A 723 28.48 31.40 42.20
N LYS A 724 29.06 30.23 42.41
CA LYS A 724 29.76 29.84 43.64
C LYS A 724 31.23 29.65 43.31
N ASP A 725 32.15 30.19 44.11
CA ASP A 725 33.60 30.02 43.88
C ASP A 725 34.07 28.62 44.33
N LEU A 726 33.49 27.59 43.71
CA LEU A 726 33.67 26.18 44.05
C LEU A 726 33.99 25.37 42.79
N TRP A 727 34.89 24.42 42.96
CA TRP A 727 35.20 23.40 41.97
C TRP A 727 34.42 22.13 42.30
N VAL A 728 33.76 21.53 41.32
CA VAL A 728 32.92 20.36 41.50
C VAL A 728 33.46 19.20 40.69
N LEU A 729 33.77 18.09 41.37
CA LEU A 729 33.96 16.79 40.75
C LEU A 729 32.57 16.15 40.58
N PHE A 730 32.08 16.11 39.36
CA PHE A 730 30.90 15.33 39.00
C PHE A 730 31.31 13.91 38.65
N THR A 731 30.74 12.94 39.35
CA THR A 731 30.83 11.51 39.03
C THR A 731 29.45 10.96 38.73
N ASN A 732 29.35 10.06 37.75
CA ASN A 732 28.08 9.45 37.34
C ASN A 732 28.32 8.01 36.87
N TRP A 733 27.46 7.07 37.27
CA TRP A 733 27.64 5.64 37.01
C TRP A 733 26.32 4.88 36.93
N GLY A 734 26.32 3.79 36.17
CA GLY A 734 25.15 2.94 36.01
C GLY A 734 25.40 1.81 35.03
N ARG A 735 24.32 1.14 34.59
CA ARG A 735 24.38 0.23 33.44
C ARG A 735 24.33 1.03 32.14
N ILE A 736 25.06 0.57 31.12
CA ILE A 736 25.07 1.21 29.80
C ILE A 736 23.65 1.17 29.24
N GLY A 737 23.15 2.31 28.77
CA GLY A 737 21.79 2.46 28.22
C GLY A 737 20.73 3.00 29.20
N ASP A 738 21.03 3.10 30.50
CA ASP A 738 20.06 3.52 31.53
C ASP A 738 19.43 4.91 31.25
N TYR A 739 18.17 4.89 30.84
CA TYR A 739 17.36 6.08 30.54
C TYR A 739 17.12 6.99 31.74
N ARG A 740 17.36 6.51 32.97
CA ARG A 740 17.25 7.33 34.20
C ARG A 740 18.49 8.22 34.41
N GLY A 741 19.56 7.99 33.64
CA GLY A 741 20.81 8.73 33.70
C GLY A 741 21.82 8.18 34.72
N GLY A 742 21.61 6.98 35.25
CA GLY A 742 22.44 6.40 36.31
C GLY A 742 22.31 7.11 37.66
N GLN A 743 23.14 6.68 38.61
CA GLN A 743 23.42 7.42 39.85
C GLN A 743 24.48 8.49 39.59
N TYR A 744 24.44 9.58 40.33
CA TYR A 744 25.44 10.64 40.22
C TYR A 744 25.73 11.30 41.57
N GLN A 745 26.89 11.96 41.65
CA GLN A 745 27.35 12.71 42.81
C GLN A 745 28.11 13.95 42.34
N ASN A 746 27.80 15.09 42.94
CA ASN A 746 28.58 16.33 42.83
C ASN A 746 29.35 16.52 44.13
N THR A 747 30.69 16.41 44.08
CA THR A 747 31.55 16.64 45.24
C THR A 747 32.21 18.01 45.12
N PRO A 748 31.90 18.98 46.01
CA PRO A 748 32.46 20.33 45.96
C PRO A 748 33.83 20.42 46.65
N PHE A 749 34.69 21.30 46.14
CA PHE A 749 36.03 21.60 46.61
C PHE A 749 36.30 23.11 46.52
N GLY A 750 37.06 23.65 47.48
CA GLY A 750 37.45 25.07 47.48
C GLY A 750 38.56 25.44 46.49
N THR A 751 39.29 24.47 45.94
CA THR A 751 40.36 24.71 44.95
C THR A 751 40.35 23.65 43.84
N ALA A 752 40.92 24.00 42.68
CA ALA A 752 41.07 23.07 41.55
C ALA A 752 41.93 21.86 41.93
N ASP A 753 43.05 22.10 42.61
CA ASP A 753 44.02 21.05 42.95
C ASP A 753 43.41 19.94 43.79
N LYS A 754 42.55 20.27 44.77
CA LYS A 754 41.85 19.27 45.60
C LYS A 754 40.84 18.44 44.80
N ALA A 755 40.18 19.06 43.81
CA ALA A 755 39.30 18.34 42.90
C ALA A 755 40.10 17.41 41.95
N VAL A 756 41.29 17.83 41.54
CA VAL A 756 42.24 17.05 40.74
C VAL A 756 42.76 15.85 41.53
N GLU A 757 43.23 16.04 42.78
CA GLU A 757 43.69 14.96 43.65
C GLU A 757 42.63 13.85 43.83
N GLU A 758 41.38 14.21 44.12
CA GLU A 758 40.30 13.23 44.28
C GLU A 758 39.90 12.58 42.94
N PHE A 759 40.02 13.31 41.82
CA PHE A 759 39.85 12.74 40.48
C PHE A 759 40.92 11.69 40.18
N GLU A 760 42.21 11.99 40.37
CA GLU A 760 43.32 11.06 40.09
C GLU A 760 43.24 9.82 40.99
N LYS A 761 42.95 10.02 42.28
CA LYS A 761 42.70 8.95 43.26
C LYS A 761 41.53 8.06 42.86
N THR A 762 40.41 8.66 42.44
CA THR A 762 39.23 7.90 41.98
C THR A 762 39.51 7.16 40.67
N PHE A 763 40.20 7.80 39.71
CA PHE A 763 40.64 7.16 38.47
C PHE A 763 41.47 5.91 38.75
N LYS A 764 42.54 6.04 39.55
CA LYS A 764 43.40 4.93 39.99
C LYS A 764 42.62 3.81 40.67
N ALA A 765 41.64 4.14 41.51
CA ALA A 765 40.80 3.14 42.15
C ALA A 765 39.94 2.35 41.13
N LYS A 766 39.38 3.01 40.10
CA LYS A 766 38.48 2.40 39.11
C LYS A 766 39.20 1.68 37.97
N THR A 767 40.34 2.18 37.50
CA THR A 767 41.13 1.63 36.37
C THR A 767 42.33 0.80 36.82
N GLY A 768 42.94 1.17 37.95
CA GLY A 768 44.22 0.64 38.40
C GLY A 768 45.44 1.29 37.75
N ASN A 769 45.27 2.35 36.95
CA ASN A 769 46.35 3.10 36.30
C ASN A 769 46.50 4.50 36.93
N GLU A 770 47.71 5.06 36.92
CA GLU A 770 47.93 6.45 37.32
C GLU A 770 47.40 7.40 36.24
N TRP A 771 46.96 8.59 36.64
CA TRP A 771 46.48 9.60 35.68
C TRP A 771 47.61 10.21 34.85
N LYS A 772 48.81 10.32 35.44
CA LYS A 772 50.02 10.87 34.77
C LYS A 772 50.44 10.04 33.56
N ASP A 773 50.19 8.74 33.59
CA ASP A 773 50.58 7.77 32.57
C ASP A 773 49.40 7.38 31.67
N VAL A 774 48.34 8.21 31.60
CA VAL A 774 47.11 7.91 30.84
C VAL A 774 47.34 7.70 29.33
N SER A 775 48.42 8.25 28.77
CA SER A 775 48.86 7.97 27.40
C SER A 775 49.30 6.53 27.16
N GLU A 776 49.72 5.82 28.21
CA GLU A 776 50.16 4.42 28.19
C GLU A 776 49.14 3.48 28.87
N PHE A 777 47.86 3.86 28.86
CA PHE A 777 46.78 3.14 29.55
C PHE A 777 46.77 1.63 29.24
N GLN A 778 46.97 0.79 30.26
CA GLN A 778 46.88 -0.66 30.16
C GLN A 778 45.56 -1.19 30.74
N GLN A 779 44.84 -2.03 30.00
CA GLN A 779 43.60 -2.63 30.48
C GLN A 779 43.91 -3.68 31.57
N LYS A 780 43.27 -3.55 32.74
CA LYS A 780 43.44 -4.47 33.87
C LYS A 780 42.20 -5.36 34.07
N PRO A 781 42.35 -6.66 34.41
CA PRO A 781 41.23 -7.57 34.62
C PRO A 781 40.21 -7.02 35.63
N ARG A 782 38.92 -7.08 35.28
CA ARG A 782 37.79 -6.60 36.10
C ARG A 782 37.88 -5.11 36.51
N LYS A 783 38.71 -4.29 35.87
CA LYS A 783 38.76 -2.82 36.04
C LYS A 783 38.10 -2.10 34.87
N TYR A 784 37.83 -0.82 35.05
CA TYR A 784 37.23 0.03 34.00
C TYR A 784 38.24 0.33 32.89
N ARG A 785 37.80 0.18 31.63
CA ARG A 785 38.51 0.57 30.40
C ARG A 785 38.22 2.04 30.09
N LEU A 786 39.25 2.81 29.75
CA LEU A 786 39.09 4.19 29.32
C LEU A 786 38.46 4.24 27.92
N VAL A 787 37.46 5.11 27.74
CA VAL A 787 36.92 5.48 26.43
C VAL A 787 37.62 6.75 25.96
N ASP A 788 38.03 6.82 24.69
CA ASP A 788 38.68 8.00 24.11
C ASP A 788 37.65 9.12 23.90
N VAL A 789 37.52 10.01 24.91
CA VAL A 789 36.56 11.12 24.91
C VAL A 789 37.07 12.34 24.14
N GLU A 790 38.37 12.47 23.90
CA GLU A 790 38.91 13.61 23.14
C GLU A 790 38.44 13.59 21.68
N LYS A 791 38.25 12.38 21.11
CA LYS A 791 37.60 12.20 19.81
C LYS A 791 36.06 12.33 19.85
N LEU A 792 35.44 12.40 21.03
CA LEU A 792 34.00 12.62 21.24
C LEU A 792 33.64 14.10 21.51
N LYS A 793 34.63 15.00 21.64
CA LYS A 793 34.40 16.45 21.88
C LYS A 793 33.71 17.17 20.70
N THR A 794 33.39 16.50 19.59
CA THR A 794 32.99 17.15 18.35
C THR A 794 31.50 17.03 18.04
N VAL A 795 30.87 18.21 17.92
CA VAL A 795 29.49 18.52 17.51
C VAL A 795 28.37 18.18 18.52
N LYS A 796 28.17 19.10 19.49
CA LYS A 796 26.91 19.23 20.24
C LYS A 796 25.72 19.42 19.28
N LYS A 797 24.74 18.50 19.28
CA LYS A 797 23.31 18.63 18.87
C LYS A 797 22.92 19.32 17.53
N SER A 798 23.83 19.99 16.82
CA SER A 798 23.62 20.79 15.61
C SER A 798 24.21 20.15 14.34
N ALA A 799 24.84 18.97 14.45
CA ALA A 799 25.20 18.14 13.29
C ALA A 799 23.99 17.53 12.58
N LEU A 800 22.80 17.57 13.20
CA LEU A 800 21.59 16.90 12.71
C LEU A 800 20.54 17.87 12.14
N GLU A 801 20.84 19.17 12.12
CA GLU A 801 20.06 20.18 11.39
C GLU A 801 20.75 20.49 10.06
N PHE A 802 20.55 19.62 9.07
CA PHE A 802 21.02 19.87 7.70
C PHE A 802 20.03 20.78 6.98
N ASP A 803 20.42 22.03 6.81
CA ASP A 803 19.79 22.97 5.88
C ASP A 803 20.20 22.63 4.43
N LEU A 804 19.38 21.81 3.77
CA LEU A 804 19.48 21.52 2.33
C LEU A 804 18.88 22.63 1.45
N GLY A 805 18.36 23.71 2.05
CA GLY A 805 17.91 24.89 1.33
C GLY A 805 19.08 25.56 0.60
N SER A 806 18.90 25.85 -0.68
CA SER A 806 19.88 26.60 -1.47
C SER A 806 19.21 27.69 -2.30
N LYS A 807 19.95 28.78 -2.50
CA LYS A 807 19.60 29.85 -3.44
C LYS A 807 19.96 29.49 -4.89
N ILE A 808 20.71 28.41 -5.09
CA ILE A 808 21.04 27.86 -6.40
C ILE A 808 19.91 26.90 -6.80
N PRO A 809 19.19 27.13 -7.91
CA PRO A 809 18.17 26.19 -8.37
C PRO A 809 18.80 24.85 -8.76
N SER A 810 18.13 23.75 -8.43
CA SER A 810 18.53 22.40 -8.86
C SER A 810 18.33 22.24 -10.37
N GLN A 811 19.26 21.54 -11.03
CA GLN A 811 19.17 21.22 -12.45
C GLN A 811 18.44 19.89 -12.72
N LEU A 812 18.05 19.14 -11.68
CA LEU A 812 17.35 17.86 -11.82
C LEU A 812 15.86 18.06 -12.16
N PRO A 813 15.20 17.11 -12.84
CA PRO A 813 13.74 17.12 -13.00
C PRO A 813 13.03 17.15 -11.63
N PRO A 814 11.94 17.92 -11.44
CA PRO A 814 11.27 18.05 -10.14
C PRO A 814 10.84 16.73 -9.49
N VAL A 815 10.47 15.74 -10.30
CA VAL A 815 10.09 14.39 -9.84
C VAL A 815 11.30 13.63 -9.27
N VAL A 816 12.49 13.84 -9.86
CA VAL A 816 13.77 13.31 -9.34
C VAL A 816 14.19 14.09 -8.09
N GLN A 817 14.05 15.43 -8.07
CA GLN A 817 14.30 16.24 -6.86
C GLN A 817 13.48 15.71 -5.66
N SER A 818 12.17 15.50 -5.82
CA SER A 818 11.29 14.95 -4.77
C SER A 818 11.63 13.51 -4.37
N MET A 819 12.29 12.74 -5.24
CA MET A 819 12.83 11.43 -4.87
C MET A 819 14.12 11.57 -4.06
N ILE A 820 15.07 12.41 -4.52
CA ILE A 820 16.36 12.63 -3.85
C ILE A 820 16.14 13.27 -2.47
N GLU A 821 15.21 14.22 -2.33
CA GLU A 821 14.84 14.84 -1.06
C GLU A 821 14.26 13.83 -0.04
N ASP A 822 13.38 12.94 -0.47
CA ASP A 822 12.75 11.93 0.40
C ASP A 822 13.76 10.86 0.86
N ILE A 823 14.67 10.41 -0.02
CA ILE A 823 15.75 9.51 0.39
C ILE A 823 16.84 10.24 1.20
N ALA A 824 17.05 11.55 1.02
CA ALA A 824 18.00 12.37 1.79
C ALA A 824 17.46 12.84 3.16
N ASN A 825 16.26 12.41 3.55
CA ASN A 825 15.61 12.89 4.76
C ASN A 825 16.36 12.49 6.04
N VAL A 826 17.06 13.46 6.65
CA VAL A 826 17.86 13.29 7.88
C VAL A 826 17.08 12.62 9.01
N SER A 827 15.79 12.95 9.18
CA SER A 827 15.00 12.42 10.29
C SER A 827 14.79 10.90 10.19
N MET A 828 14.78 10.35 8.98
CA MET A 828 14.77 8.92 8.73
C MET A 828 16.08 8.26 9.18
N TYR A 829 17.23 8.85 8.88
CA TYR A 829 18.55 8.35 9.29
C TYR A 829 18.72 8.37 10.81
N VAL A 830 18.28 9.45 11.47
CA VAL A 830 18.28 9.56 12.94
C VAL A 830 17.41 8.48 13.58
N GLU A 831 16.20 8.24 13.06
CA GLU A 831 15.31 7.21 13.60
C GLU A 831 15.83 5.79 13.30
N ALA A 832 16.40 5.55 12.11
CA ALA A 832 17.06 4.28 11.79
C ALA A 832 18.24 3.99 12.74
N ASN A 833 19.05 5.00 13.08
CA ASN A 833 20.14 4.87 14.05
C ASN A 833 19.64 4.58 15.48
N LYS A 834 18.50 5.17 15.88
CA LYS A 834 17.83 4.84 17.15
C LYS A 834 17.28 3.41 17.17
N GLN A 835 16.65 2.95 16.09
CA GLN A 835 16.07 1.59 15.99
C GLN A 835 17.12 0.49 16.17
N ILE A 836 18.37 0.72 15.77
CA ILE A 836 19.48 -0.24 15.97
C ILE A 836 20.16 -0.15 17.34
N GLY A 837 19.70 0.75 18.21
CA GLY A 837 20.23 0.92 19.57
C GLY A 837 21.41 1.90 19.70
N ASN A 838 21.77 2.61 18.63
CA ASN A 838 22.80 3.65 18.62
C ASN A 838 22.19 5.03 18.99
N ASP A 839 21.38 5.07 20.05
CA ASP A 839 20.62 6.25 20.47
C ASP A 839 21.54 7.40 20.97
N PRO A 840 21.61 8.56 20.26
CA PRO A 840 22.55 9.66 20.54
C PRO A 840 22.48 10.26 21.94
N GLU A 841 21.37 10.08 22.65
CA GLU A 841 21.19 10.62 24.01
C GLU A 841 21.72 9.67 25.11
N SER A 842 21.73 8.37 24.85
CA SER A 842 22.23 7.32 25.77
C SER A 842 23.69 6.95 25.54
N LEU A 843 24.13 7.15 24.30
CA LEU A 843 25.47 6.92 23.79
C LEU A 843 25.81 8.20 23.01
N PRO A 844 26.71 9.09 23.51
CA PRO A 844 27.04 10.36 22.85
C PRO A 844 27.95 10.16 21.63
N PHE A 845 27.55 9.29 20.71
CA PHE A 845 28.32 8.87 19.55
C PHE A 845 27.75 9.53 18.28
N GLY A 846 27.94 10.84 18.16
CA GLY A 846 28.04 11.52 16.86
C GLY A 846 29.43 11.29 16.22
N SER A 847 30.06 10.15 16.52
CA SER A 847 31.46 9.84 16.21
C SER A 847 31.74 8.33 16.34
N ILE A 848 30.80 7.45 15.96
CA ILE A 848 31.18 6.04 15.72
C ILE A 848 32.12 6.05 14.52
N ARG A 849 33.42 5.93 14.75
CA ARG A 849 34.41 6.03 13.66
C ARG A 849 34.37 4.75 12.83
N ARG A 850 34.45 4.91 11.51
CA ARG A 850 34.48 3.79 10.55
C ARG A 850 35.47 2.67 10.93
N ASP A 851 36.67 3.01 11.41
CA ASP A 851 37.67 2.02 11.86
C ASP A 851 37.25 1.22 13.10
N GLN A 852 36.39 1.77 13.97
CA GLN A 852 35.81 1.01 15.10
C GLN A 852 34.76 0.02 14.61
N VAL A 853 33.94 0.43 13.62
CA VAL A 853 32.91 -0.43 13.01
C VAL A 853 33.55 -1.54 12.18
N GLU A 854 34.60 -1.24 11.41
CA GLU A 854 35.40 -2.22 10.66
C GLU A 854 36.12 -3.20 11.60
N LYS A 855 36.69 -2.74 12.73
CA LYS A 855 37.23 -3.63 13.77
C LYS A 855 36.15 -4.51 14.40
N ALA A 856 34.97 -3.95 14.71
CA ALA A 856 33.86 -4.71 15.25
C ALA A 856 33.34 -5.78 14.27
N LYS A 857 33.34 -5.48 12.96
CA LYS A 857 33.05 -6.46 11.90
C LYS A 857 34.07 -7.60 11.89
N GLY A 858 35.36 -7.29 11.94
CA GLY A 858 36.42 -8.30 12.01
C GLY A 858 36.32 -9.21 13.25
N ILE A 859 35.91 -8.66 14.40
CA ILE A 859 35.64 -9.44 15.62
C ILE A 859 34.45 -10.39 15.42
N LEU A 860 33.37 -9.95 14.77
CA LEU A 860 32.23 -10.83 14.45
C LEU A 860 32.61 -11.92 13.44
N GLU A 861 33.48 -11.62 12.48
CA GLU A 861 34.02 -12.63 11.55
C GLU A 861 34.87 -13.69 12.28
N GLN A 862 35.64 -13.31 13.31
CA GLN A 862 36.33 -14.27 14.19
C GLN A 862 35.36 -15.12 15.03
N LEU A 863 34.29 -14.52 15.56
CA LEU A 863 33.24 -15.23 16.30
C LEU A 863 32.52 -16.26 15.43
N ARG A 864 32.29 -15.98 14.13
CA ARG A 864 31.71 -16.94 13.19
C ARG A 864 32.50 -18.24 13.15
N ASP A 865 33.81 -18.14 13.04
CA ASP A 865 34.69 -19.28 12.87
C ASP A 865 34.76 -20.10 14.19
N LEU A 866 34.78 -19.43 15.35
CA LEU A 866 34.68 -20.07 16.66
C LEU A 866 33.32 -20.74 16.94
N ILE A 867 32.20 -20.14 16.49
CA ILE A 867 30.86 -20.74 16.59
C ILE A 867 30.78 -22.00 15.71
N ALA A 868 31.39 -21.99 14.51
CA ALA A 868 31.48 -23.18 13.66
C ALA A 868 32.29 -24.31 14.33
N ASP A 869 33.40 -23.98 14.99
CA ASP A 869 34.18 -24.93 15.79
C ASP A 869 33.40 -25.47 17.00
N LYS A 870 32.69 -24.62 17.74
CA LYS A 870 31.78 -25.04 18.83
C LYS A 870 30.77 -26.09 18.34
N VAL A 871 30.06 -25.82 17.25
CA VAL A 871 29.07 -26.74 16.65
C VAL A 871 29.73 -28.05 16.18
N SER A 872 30.94 -27.98 15.63
CA SER A 872 31.75 -29.15 15.22
C SER A 872 32.17 -30.02 16.40
N ILE A 873 32.44 -29.43 17.57
CA ILE A 873 32.77 -30.15 18.82
C ILE A 873 31.49 -30.75 19.44
N GLU A 874 30.40 -29.99 19.51
CA GLU A 874 29.10 -30.45 20.04
C GLU A 874 28.53 -31.63 19.24
N GLY A 875 28.63 -31.60 17.90
CA GLY A 875 28.22 -32.72 17.05
C GLY A 875 29.00 -34.02 17.31
N LYS A 876 30.31 -33.93 17.59
CA LYS A 876 31.14 -35.10 17.93
C LYS A 876 30.81 -35.69 19.29
N ARG A 877 30.44 -34.84 20.26
CA ARG A 877 30.02 -35.23 21.62
C ARG A 877 28.81 -36.18 21.62
N SER A 878 27.94 -36.11 20.61
CA SER A 878 26.82 -37.04 20.43
C SER A 878 27.23 -38.48 20.07
N THR A 879 28.50 -38.70 19.70
CA THR A 879 29.01 -40.02 19.28
C THR A 879 30.09 -40.60 20.18
N ASN A 880 30.85 -39.76 20.89
CA ASN A 880 31.85 -40.17 21.88
C ASN A 880 31.92 -39.16 23.04
N SER A 881 31.67 -39.63 24.26
CA SER A 881 31.75 -38.83 25.49
C SER A 881 33.15 -38.85 26.09
N SER A 882 34.09 -38.11 25.50
CA SER A 882 35.46 -37.93 26.00
C SER A 882 35.60 -36.66 26.84
N GLU A 883 36.38 -36.73 27.92
CA GLU A 883 36.69 -35.61 28.83
C GLU A 883 37.42 -34.46 28.10
N ALA A 884 38.36 -34.78 27.21
CA ALA A 884 39.07 -33.80 26.38
C ALA A 884 38.17 -33.02 25.40
N LEU A 885 37.00 -33.57 25.04
CA LEU A 885 35.99 -32.84 24.26
C LEU A 885 35.19 -31.85 25.12
N GLN A 886 35.12 -32.06 26.45
CA GLN A 886 34.47 -31.11 27.36
C GLN A 886 35.39 -29.94 27.69
N GLU A 887 36.67 -30.20 27.95
CA GLU A 887 37.70 -29.16 28.15
C GLU A 887 37.79 -28.24 26.91
N ARG A 888 37.95 -28.82 25.72
CA ARG A 888 38.01 -28.05 24.47
C ARG A 888 36.72 -27.29 24.14
N LEU A 889 35.55 -27.76 24.60
CA LEU A 889 34.29 -27.02 24.48
C LEU A 889 34.23 -25.85 25.48
N PHE A 890 34.75 -26.05 26.70
CA PHE A 890 34.84 -25.01 27.71
C PHE A 890 35.75 -23.86 27.25
N ASP A 891 36.95 -24.18 26.75
CA ASP A 891 37.88 -23.20 26.18
C ASP A 891 37.24 -22.40 25.03
N CYS A 892 36.54 -23.09 24.13
CA CYS A 892 35.84 -22.46 23.00
C CYS A 892 34.73 -21.49 23.48
N VAL A 893 33.96 -21.86 24.49
CA VAL A 893 32.91 -21.00 25.08
C VAL A 893 33.48 -19.83 25.87
N ASP A 894 34.64 -19.99 26.52
CA ASP A 894 35.34 -18.92 27.22
C ASP A 894 35.95 -17.91 26.23
N GLU A 895 36.59 -18.37 25.14
CA GLU A 895 37.06 -17.49 24.07
C GLU A 895 35.92 -16.76 23.35
N ILE A 896 34.82 -17.43 23.03
CA ILE A 896 33.59 -16.78 22.54
C ILE A 896 33.14 -15.67 23.50
N SER A 897 33.22 -15.90 24.82
CA SER A 897 32.81 -14.91 25.83
C SER A 897 33.78 -13.72 25.95
N LYS A 898 35.10 -13.96 25.85
CA LYS A 898 36.12 -12.90 25.81
C LYS A 898 35.95 -12.02 24.57
N ILE A 899 35.85 -12.64 23.39
CA ILE A 899 35.75 -11.93 22.12
C ILE A 899 34.40 -11.22 21.98
N SER A 900 33.31 -11.80 22.50
CA SER A 900 32.02 -11.10 22.66
C SER A 900 32.13 -9.87 23.55
N SER A 901 32.92 -9.92 24.63
CA SER A 901 33.14 -8.75 25.49
C SER A 901 33.89 -7.64 24.75
N GLU A 902 34.93 -7.95 23.97
CA GLU A 902 35.63 -6.99 23.12
C GLU A 902 34.73 -6.38 22.03
N TYR A 903 33.84 -7.18 21.42
CA TYR A 903 32.81 -6.67 20.52
C TYR A 903 31.93 -5.61 21.22
N PHE A 904 31.39 -5.92 22.40
CA PHE A 904 30.53 -4.98 23.14
C PHE A 904 31.29 -3.78 23.73
N TYR A 905 32.61 -3.83 23.89
CA TYR A 905 33.46 -2.66 24.17
C TYR A 905 33.54 -1.70 22.97
N LEU A 906 33.66 -2.22 21.74
CA LEU A 906 33.69 -1.40 20.53
C LEU A 906 32.31 -0.86 20.15
N MET A 907 31.28 -1.70 20.26
CA MET A 907 29.90 -1.41 19.86
C MET A 907 28.92 -1.69 21.01
N PRO A 908 28.81 -0.80 22.02
CA PRO A 908 27.81 -0.92 23.07
C PRO A 908 26.37 -0.91 22.52
N LYS A 909 25.40 -1.39 23.33
CA LYS A 909 24.01 -1.61 22.92
C LYS A 909 23.05 -1.37 24.09
N LYS A 910 21.95 -0.65 23.82
CA LYS A 910 20.85 -0.37 24.76
C LYS A 910 19.90 -1.57 24.90
N GLY A 911 19.07 -1.60 25.94
CA GLY A 911 18.08 -2.68 26.19
C GLY A 911 18.51 -3.72 27.23
N PHE A 912 19.65 -3.49 27.89
CA PHE A 912 20.22 -4.37 28.93
C PHE A 912 20.27 -3.70 30.31
N GLU A 913 19.40 -2.71 30.53
CA GLU A 913 19.26 -1.98 31.79
C GLU A 913 18.72 -2.90 32.91
N PHE A 914 17.87 -3.87 32.55
CA PHE A 914 17.23 -4.82 33.47
C PHE A 914 17.54 -6.30 33.15
N THR A 915 18.40 -6.56 32.15
CA THR A 915 18.70 -7.91 31.66
C THR A 915 20.22 -8.12 31.47
N LYS A 916 20.65 -9.38 31.39
CA LYS A 916 22.06 -9.74 31.13
C LYS A 916 22.37 -9.64 29.64
N VAL A 917 23.54 -9.05 29.31
CA VAL A 917 24.16 -9.21 27.99
C VAL A 917 24.75 -10.61 27.89
N LEU A 918 24.34 -11.36 26.86
CA LEU A 918 24.82 -12.72 26.62
C LEU A 918 26.02 -12.73 25.65
N PRO A 919 26.90 -13.74 25.72
CA PRO A 919 27.88 -14.00 24.66
C PRO A 919 27.19 -14.22 23.31
N ILE A 920 27.88 -13.85 22.23
CA ILE A 920 27.47 -14.13 20.85
C ILE A 920 27.94 -15.55 20.53
N ASP A 921 27.16 -16.55 20.94
CA ASP A 921 27.57 -17.97 20.95
C ASP A 921 26.85 -18.86 19.92
N ASN A 922 26.04 -18.23 19.06
CA ASN A 922 25.23 -18.89 18.03
C ASN A 922 24.99 -17.96 16.84
N ASP A 923 24.68 -18.58 15.69
CA ASP A 923 24.57 -17.91 14.39
C ASP A 923 23.47 -16.84 14.32
N ASN A 924 22.38 -17.01 15.07
CA ASN A 924 21.29 -16.01 15.12
C ASN A 924 21.74 -14.70 15.79
N LEU A 925 22.45 -14.80 16.93
CA LEU A 925 23.01 -13.63 17.61
C LEU A 925 24.10 -12.97 16.77
N LEU A 926 24.98 -13.78 16.18
CA LEU A 926 26.04 -13.30 15.29
C LEU A 926 25.49 -12.51 14.11
N THR A 927 24.52 -13.08 13.38
CA THR A 927 23.90 -12.44 12.21
C THR A 927 23.16 -11.15 12.62
N SER A 928 22.55 -11.12 13.80
CA SER A 928 21.90 -9.92 14.35
C SER A 928 22.89 -8.76 14.58
N GLU A 929 24.03 -9.06 15.19
CA GLU A 929 25.05 -8.04 15.45
C GLU A 929 25.84 -7.64 14.19
N LEU A 930 26.08 -8.58 13.26
CA LEU A 930 26.64 -8.28 11.93
C LEU A 930 25.77 -7.26 11.20
N ASN A 931 24.45 -7.50 11.13
CA ASN A 931 23.51 -6.57 10.50
C ASN A 931 23.47 -5.19 11.19
N ARG A 932 23.71 -5.12 12.51
CA ARG A 932 23.79 -3.83 13.23
C ARG A 932 25.06 -3.05 12.87
N VAL A 933 26.23 -3.69 12.95
CA VAL A 933 27.53 -3.11 12.57
C VAL A 933 27.46 -2.57 11.14
N ASN A 934 26.94 -3.41 10.26
CA ASN A 934 26.81 -3.13 8.86
C ASN A 934 25.81 -1.99 8.55
N LEU A 935 24.59 -1.97 9.12
CA LEU A 935 23.68 -0.83 8.98
C LEU A 935 24.30 0.44 9.58
N THR A 936 25.14 0.35 10.61
CA THR A 936 25.90 1.51 11.11
C THR A 936 26.88 2.07 10.06
N LEU A 937 27.50 1.24 9.20
CA LEU A 937 28.32 1.70 8.07
C LEU A 937 27.49 2.41 7.00
N ASP A 938 26.32 1.86 6.64
CA ASP A 938 25.42 2.48 5.63
C ASP A 938 24.91 3.86 6.11
N LEU A 939 24.64 4.00 7.42
CA LEU A 939 24.27 5.28 8.03
C LEU A 939 25.45 6.28 8.06
N GLU A 940 26.69 5.83 8.31
CA GLU A 940 27.90 6.68 8.23
C GLU A 940 28.13 7.21 6.82
N ALA A 941 28.01 6.34 5.81
CA ALA A 941 28.15 6.73 4.40
C ALA A 941 27.10 7.80 4.00
N ALA A 942 25.86 7.65 4.44
CA ALA A 942 24.80 8.63 4.24
C ALA A 942 25.09 9.97 4.96
N GLU A 943 25.57 9.94 6.21
CA GLU A 943 25.94 11.15 6.96
C GLU A 943 27.03 11.96 6.25
N ARG A 944 28.08 11.28 5.74
CA ARG A 944 29.15 11.93 4.96
C ARG A 944 28.62 12.60 3.70
N LEU A 945 27.71 11.94 2.99
CA LEU A 945 27.09 12.44 1.76
C LEU A 945 26.34 13.76 2.02
N LEU A 946 25.56 13.80 3.10
CA LEU A 946 24.83 15.00 3.53
C LEU A 946 25.79 16.12 3.98
N LEU A 947 26.87 15.78 4.70
CA LEU A 947 27.91 16.74 5.09
C LEU A 947 28.65 17.36 3.90
N GLY A 948 28.98 16.55 2.88
CA GLY A 948 29.60 17.04 1.64
C GLY A 948 28.67 17.96 0.84
N ALA A 949 27.39 17.60 0.71
CA ALA A 949 26.37 18.45 0.10
C ALA A 949 26.21 19.79 0.84
N GLN A 950 26.25 19.78 2.18
CA GLN A 950 26.18 20.99 3.00
C GLN A 950 27.44 21.87 2.86
N PHE A 951 28.62 21.28 2.70
CA PHE A 951 29.87 22.00 2.44
C PHE A 951 29.80 22.77 1.11
N ARG A 952 29.41 22.08 0.03
CA ARG A 952 29.37 22.60 -1.34
C ARG A 952 28.11 23.40 -1.68
N ARG A 953 27.18 23.62 -0.74
CA ARG A 953 25.89 24.30 -0.98
C ARG A 953 25.95 25.72 -1.57
N LYS A 954 27.12 26.36 -1.57
CA LYS A 954 27.41 27.67 -2.20
C LYS A 954 27.90 27.57 -3.65
N GLU A 955 28.31 26.38 -4.07
CA GLU A 955 28.88 26.08 -5.39
C GLU A 955 27.88 25.29 -6.25
N ILE A 956 27.06 24.45 -5.61
CA ILE A 956 26.08 23.57 -6.24
C ILE A 956 24.82 23.46 -5.36
N ASN A 957 23.66 23.15 -5.96
CA ASN A 957 22.49 22.75 -5.19
C ASN A 957 22.76 21.41 -4.44
N PRO A 958 22.41 21.28 -3.14
CA PRO A 958 22.64 20.06 -2.38
C PRO A 958 22.03 18.78 -2.98
N LEU A 959 20.86 18.86 -3.61
CA LEU A 959 20.22 17.70 -4.27
C LEU A 959 21.02 17.24 -5.50
N ASP A 960 21.58 18.19 -6.26
CA ASP A 960 22.43 17.88 -7.42
C ASP A 960 23.76 17.25 -7.00
N TYR A 961 24.35 17.71 -5.88
CA TYR A 961 25.52 17.06 -5.27
C TYR A 961 25.20 15.62 -4.87
N ILE A 962 24.11 15.43 -4.09
CA ILE A 962 23.69 14.11 -3.61
C ILE A 962 23.48 13.16 -4.80
N TYR A 963 22.72 13.59 -5.82
CA TYR A 963 22.47 12.81 -7.04
C TYR A 963 23.76 12.40 -7.75
N ARG A 964 24.69 13.33 -7.97
CA ARG A 964 25.98 13.07 -8.64
C ARG A 964 26.82 12.06 -7.87
N SER A 965 26.82 12.13 -6.54
CA SER A 965 27.53 11.18 -5.67
C SER A 965 26.89 9.78 -5.60
N LEU A 966 25.66 9.57 -6.11
CA LEU A 966 25.05 8.23 -6.16
C LEU A 966 25.70 7.31 -7.22
N GLY A 967 26.46 7.85 -8.18
CA GLY A 967 27.04 7.06 -9.28
C GLY A 967 26.00 6.41 -10.21
N CYS A 968 24.74 6.86 -10.15
CA CYS A 968 23.62 6.33 -10.92
C CYS A 968 22.97 7.42 -11.76
N VAL A 969 22.60 7.09 -13.00
CA VAL A 969 21.67 7.89 -13.79
C VAL A 969 20.26 7.44 -13.43
N ILE A 970 19.46 8.35 -12.87
CA ILE A 970 18.05 8.11 -12.53
C ILE A 970 17.18 9.03 -13.38
N SER A 971 16.38 8.44 -14.27
CA SER A 971 15.45 9.18 -15.13
C SER A 971 14.00 8.77 -14.85
N PRO A 972 13.03 9.71 -14.80
CA PRO A 972 11.63 9.36 -14.65
C PRO A 972 11.18 8.57 -15.89
N LEU A 973 10.54 7.42 -15.68
CA LEU A 973 9.96 6.66 -16.78
C LEU A 973 8.65 7.31 -17.19
N ASN A 974 8.55 7.73 -18.46
CA ASN A 974 7.31 8.29 -18.99
C ASN A 974 6.17 7.26 -18.83
N PRO A 975 5.09 7.59 -18.08
CA PRO A 975 4.02 6.64 -17.75
C PRO A 975 3.20 6.18 -18.97
N ASN A 976 3.28 6.91 -20.10
CA ASN A 976 2.62 6.54 -21.35
C ASN A 976 3.41 5.51 -22.18
N THR A 977 4.52 4.98 -21.65
CA THR A 977 5.32 3.93 -22.32
C THR A 977 4.78 2.53 -22.02
N ASP A 978 4.95 1.61 -22.97
CA ASP A 978 4.68 0.18 -22.77
C ASP A 978 5.49 -0.40 -21.61
N GLU A 979 6.72 0.07 -21.44
CA GLU A 979 7.63 -0.32 -20.38
C GLU A 979 7.05 0.01 -18.98
N ALA A 980 6.49 1.21 -18.81
CA ALA A 980 5.76 1.59 -17.60
C ALA A 980 4.49 0.72 -17.42
N THR A 981 3.74 0.50 -18.49
CA THR A 981 2.50 -0.30 -18.47
C THR A 981 2.78 -1.75 -18.05
N CYS A 982 3.85 -2.36 -18.54
CA CYS A 982 4.29 -3.70 -18.15
C CYS A 982 4.69 -3.77 -16.67
N ILE A 983 5.42 -2.79 -16.15
CA ILE A 983 5.80 -2.72 -14.72
C ILE A 983 4.55 -2.53 -13.83
N LEU A 984 3.64 -1.64 -14.22
CA LEU A 984 2.39 -1.40 -13.50
C LEU A 984 1.49 -2.66 -13.50
N ARG A 985 1.38 -3.38 -14.62
CA ARG A 985 0.67 -4.66 -14.69
C ARG A 985 1.32 -5.73 -13.82
N TYR A 986 2.65 -5.81 -13.80
CA TYR A 986 3.39 -6.77 -12.97
C TYR A 986 3.13 -6.55 -11.47
N ILE A 987 3.10 -5.28 -11.04
CA ILE A 987 2.73 -4.89 -9.69
C ILE A 987 1.25 -5.21 -9.42
N GLY A 988 0.34 -4.72 -10.28
CA GLY A 988 -1.12 -4.81 -10.09
C GLY A 988 -1.69 -6.23 -10.08
N ASN A 989 -1.00 -7.19 -10.70
CA ASN A 989 -1.38 -8.61 -10.61
C ASN A 989 -1.10 -9.23 -9.23
N SER A 990 -0.27 -8.60 -8.39
CA SER A 990 0.14 -9.14 -7.10
C SER A 990 -0.92 -8.88 -6.00
N PRO A 991 -1.17 -9.83 -5.07
CA PRO A 991 -2.12 -9.64 -3.98
C PRO A 991 -1.81 -8.39 -3.15
N ASN A 992 -2.83 -7.64 -2.74
CA ASN A 992 -2.73 -6.39 -1.98
C ASN A 992 -2.05 -5.20 -2.70
N ALA A 993 -1.66 -5.31 -3.99
CA ALA A 993 -1.20 -4.16 -4.76
C ALA A 993 -2.27 -3.05 -4.83
N ASP A 994 -3.54 -3.44 -4.83
CA ASP A 994 -4.75 -2.61 -4.66
C ASP A 994 -4.69 -1.59 -3.51
N ASN A 995 -3.97 -1.89 -2.43
CA ASN A 995 -3.85 -1.01 -1.27
C ASN A 995 -2.72 0.03 -1.43
N CYS A 996 -2.02 0.04 -2.57
CA CYS A 996 -0.83 0.83 -2.82
C CYS A 996 -0.98 1.78 -4.02
N GLU A 997 -0.63 3.04 -3.81
CA GLU A 997 -0.64 4.11 -4.82
C GLU A 997 0.78 4.30 -5.37
N ILE A 998 0.98 4.16 -6.68
CA ILE A 998 2.29 4.34 -7.32
C ILE A 998 2.51 5.82 -7.63
N ASP A 999 3.44 6.45 -6.91
CA ASP A 999 3.83 7.86 -7.08
C ASP A 999 4.70 8.08 -8.32
N GLY A 1000 5.48 7.07 -8.73
CA GLY A 1000 6.32 7.17 -9.93
C GLY A 1000 7.23 5.96 -10.15
N ILE A 1001 7.61 5.73 -11.41
CA ILE A 1001 8.60 4.73 -11.82
C ILE A 1001 9.81 5.46 -12.38
N PHE A 1002 11.00 5.05 -12.00
CA PHE A 1002 12.26 5.64 -12.44
C PHE A 1002 13.16 4.55 -13.02
N LYS A 1003 13.74 4.80 -14.19
CA LYS A 1003 14.82 4.01 -14.76
C LYS A 1003 16.10 4.29 -13.99
N ILE A 1004 16.85 3.23 -13.67
CA ILE A 1004 18.18 3.31 -13.06
C ILE A 1004 19.19 2.72 -14.05
N LYS A 1005 20.26 3.45 -14.31
CA LYS A 1005 21.47 2.94 -14.97
C LYS A 1005 22.68 3.20 -14.08
N ARG A 1006 23.34 2.12 -13.63
CA ARG A 1006 24.64 2.16 -12.96
C ARG A 1006 25.66 1.50 -13.87
N ASP A 1007 26.69 2.23 -14.28
CA ASP A 1007 27.65 1.76 -15.29
C ASP A 1007 28.53 0.61 -14.79
N GLU A 1008 28.77 0.55 -13.47
CA GLU A 1008 29.38 -0.61 -12.82
C GLU A 1008 28.52 -1.87 -12.97
N ASP A 1009 27.22 -1.82 -12.66
CA ASP A 1009 26.33 -2.98 -12.77
C ASP A 1009 26.26 -3.44 -14.23
N PHE A 1010 26.08 -2.51 -15.17
CA PHE A 1010 26.05 -2.83 -16.59
C PHE A 1010 27.34 -3.53 -17.05
N SER A 1011 28.49 -3.09 -16.54
CA SER A 1011 29.80 -3.68 -16.85
C SER A 1011 30.01 -5.05 -16.21
N LYS A 1012 29.68 -5.22 -14.92
CA LYS A 1012 29.81 -6.49 -14.18
C LYS A 1012 28.82 -7.53 -14.71
N PHE A 1013 27.53 -7.21 -14.71
CA PHE A 1013 26.45 -8.05 -15.24
C PHE A 1013 26.69 -8.42 -16.71
N GLY A 1014 27.12 -7.44 -17.52
CA GLY A 1014 27.47 -7.63 -18.93
C GLY A 1014 28.69 -8.53 -19.15
N GLN A 1015 29.57 -8.74 -18.16
CA GLN A 1015 30.63 -9.75 -18.22
C GLN A 1015 30.09 -11.12 -17.81
N THR A 1016 29.30 -11.19 -16.74
CA THR A 1016 28.70 -12.42 -16.21
C THR A 1016 27.82 -13.14 -17.25
N ILE A 1017 27.03 -12.41 -18.05
CA ILE A 1017 26.14 -13.01 -19.05
C ILE A 1017 26.81 -13.35 -20.40
N LYS A 1018 28.08 -13.00 -20.63
CA LYS A 1018 28.79 -13.23 -21.92
C LYS A 1018 29.18 -14.70 -22.24
N PRO A 1019 29.39 -15.64 -21.31
CA PRO A 1019 29.83 -16.98 -21.66
C PRO A 1019 28.64 -17.92 -21.97
N LYS A 1020 28.47 -18.24 -23.26
CA LYS A 1020 27.92 -19.47 -23.91
C LYS A 1020 26.68 -20.22 -23.37
N HIS A 1021 26.02 -19.80 -22.30
CA HIS A 1021 24.81 -20.45 -21.77
C HIS A 1021 23.60 -19.51 -21.76
N ASP A 1022 22.41 -20.11 -21.80
CA ASP A 1022 21.15 -19.40 -21.49
C ASP A 1022 21.10 -19.13 -19.99
N TRP A 1023 21.18 -17.85 -19.63
CA TRP A 1023 21.25 -17.39 -18.25
C TRP A 1023 19.90 -17.32 -17.54
N ASN A 1024 18.79 -17.75 -18.17
CA ASN A 1024 17.46 -17.79 -17.55
C ASN A 1024 17.13 -16.46 -16.85
N ARG A 1025 17.25 -15.36 -17.59
CA ARG A 1025 17.18 -14.00 -17.03
C ARG A 1025 15.75 -13.61 -16.73
N ARG A 1026 15.49 -13.06 -15.55
CA ARG A 1026 14.14 -12.68 -15.12
C ARG A 1026 14.13 -11.31 -14.44
N LEU A 1027 13.08 -10.52 -14.69
CA LEU A 1027 12.81 -9.27 -14.01
C LEU A 1027 12.09 -9.56 -12.68
N LEU A 1028 12.75 -9.28 -11.56
CA LEU A 1028 12.28 -9.68 -10.22
C LEU A 1028 12.28 -8.51 -9.23
N PHE A 1029 11.37 -8.55 -8.25
CA PHE A 1029 11.21 -7.53 -7.22
C PHE A 1029 12.19 -7.73 -6.05
N HIS A 1030 12.83 -6.65 -5.61
CA HIS A 1030 13.60 -6.59 -4.37
C HIS A 1030 13.10 -5.43 -3.49
N GLY A 1031 12.61 -5.75 -2.29
CA GLY A 1031 12.14 -4.77 -1.32
C GLY A 1031 13.20 -4.48 -0.26
N SER A 1032 13.45 -3.20 0.02
CA SER A 1032 14.41 -2.76 1.04
C SER A 1032 13.91 -1.50 1.74
N LYS A 1033 14.43 -1.20 2.94
CA LYS A 1033 14.10 0.03 3.68
C LYS A 1033 14.61 1.26 2.93
N ARG A 1034 13.95 2.41 3.12
CA ARG A 1034 14.36 3.67 2.50
C ARG A 1034 15.77 4.11 2.86
N ALA A 1035 16.15 3.96 4.14
CA ALA A 1035 17.50 4.28 4.62
C ALA A 1035 18.62 3.53 3.86
N ASN A 1036 18.31 2.34 3.32
CA ASN A 1036 19.27 1.48 2.62
C ASN A 1036 19.53 1.94 1.16
N LEU A 1037 18.68 2.80 0.59
CA LEU A 1037 18.71 3.13 -0.85
C LEU A 1037 20.01 3.83 -1.28
N PHE A 1038 20.60 4.69 -0.43
CA PHE A 1038 21.90 5.29 -0.73
C PHE A 1038 23.01 4.25 -0.88
N SER A 1039 23.07 3.24 -0.01
CA SER A 1039 24.06 2.16 -0.12
C SER A 1039 23.82 1.31 -1.37
N ILE A 1040 22.55 1.02 -1.69
CA ILE A 1040 22.18 0.25 -2.89
C ILE A 1040 22.48 1.00 -4.20
N PHE A 1041 22.26 2.32 -4.27
CA PHE A 1041 22.62 3.10 -5.47
C PHE A 1041 24.13 3.23 -5.64
N THR A 1042 24.87 3.47 -4.56
CA THR A 1042 26.33 3.61 -4.62
C THR A 1042 27.03 2.28 -4.94
N HIS A 1043 26.66 1.18 -4.28
CA HIS A 1043 27.39 -0.09 -4.37
C HIS A 1043 26.69 -1.19 -5.19
N GLY A 1044 25.38 -1.06 -5.46
CA GLY A 1044 24.54 -2.11 -6.05
C GLY A 1044 23.90 -3.02 -5.00
N LEU A 1045 23.25 -4.10 -5.45
CA LEU A 1045 22.80 -5.17 -4.55
C LEU A 1045 23.97 -6.09 -4.20
N MET A 1046 24.11 -6.41 -2.92
CA MET A 1046 25.20 -7.23 -2.39
C MET A 1046 24.68 -8.49 -1.68
N VAL A 1047 25.30 -9.63 -1.92
CA VAL A 1047 25.03 -10.94 -1.28
C VAL A 1047 25.20 -10.88 0.23
N ASN A 1048 26.13 -10.06 0.68
CA ASN A 1048 26.30 -9.68 2.08
C ASN A 1048 26.03 -8.19 2.28
N ALA A 1049 24.93 -7.71 1.68
CA ALA A 1049 24.44 -6.34 1.85
C ALA A 1049 24.39 -5.98 3.34
N PRO A 1050 25.01 -4.84 3.72
CA PRO A 1050 25.09 -4.44 5.11
C PRO A 1050 23.74 -4.45 5.85
N THR A 1051 22.67 -4.06 5.17
CA THR A 1051 21.37 -3.77 5.78
C THR A 1051 20.32 -4.89 5.67
N ALA A 1052 20.70 -6.08 5.21
CA ALA A 1052 19.76 -7.20 4.99
C ALA A 1052 19.29 -7.86 6.29
N MET A 1053 18.00 -7.74 6.63
CA MET A 1053 17.41 -8.35 7.84
C MET A 1053 17.45 -9.89 7.85
N ILE A 1054 17.70 -10.48 9.02
CA ILE A 1054 17.74 -11.95 9.27
C ILE A 1054 16.53 -12.68 8.69
N ASN A 1055 15.34 -12.09 8.80
CA ASN A 1055 14.07 -12.67 8.34
C ASN A 1055 14.02 -12.97 6.82
N GLY A 1056 15.02 -12.52 6.05
CA GLY A 1056 15.20 -12.82 4.64
C GLY A 1056 16.33 -13.79 4.29
N ARG A 1057 17.06 -14.39 5.25
CA ARG A 1057 18.19 -15.33 4.96
C ARG A 1057 17.87 -16.82 5.19
N ALA A 1058 16.61 -17.21 5.08
CA ALA A 1058 16.12 -18.54 5.44
C ALA A 1058 16.79 -19.72 4.70
N PHE A 1059 17.47 -19.47 3.57
CA PHE A 1059 18.13 -20.49 2.76
C PHE A 1059 19.63 -20.19 2.52
N GLY A 1060 20.24 -19.34 3.36
CA GLY A 1060 21.65 -18.96 3.32
C GLY A 1060 21.93 -17.59 2.69
N ASP A 1061 23.21 -17.23 2.60
CA ASP A 1061 23.67 -15.95 2.06
C ASP A 1061 23.45 -15.85 0.53
N GLY A 1062 22.82 -14.76 0.10
CA GLY A 1062 22.50 -14.47 -1.29
C GLY A 1062 21.67 -13.19 -1.42
N ILE A 1063 21.47 -12.71 -2.66
CA ILE A 1063 20.53 -11.63 -2.96
C ILE A 1063 19.16 -12.25 -3.20
N TYR A 1064 18.20 -11.90 -2.34
CA TYR A 1064 16.84 -12.41 -2.37
C TYR A 1064 15.94 -11.53 -3.23
N THR A 1065 15.23 -12.16 -4.17
CA THR A 1065 14.28 -11.52 -5.08
C THR A 1065 13.02 -12.38 -5.23
N ALA A 1066 11.89 -11.77 -5.57
CA ALA A 1066 10.60 -12.47 -5.70
C ALA A 1066 9.91 -12.12 -7.02
N ASP A 1067 9.09 -13.05 -7.54
CA ASP A 1067 8.25 -12.84 -8.72
C ASP A 1067 6.87 -12.23 -8.38
N VAL A 1068 6.65 -11.85 -7.11
CA VAL A 1068 5.40 -11.24 -6.61
C VAL A 1068 5.73 -9.98 -5.80
N PHE A 1069 5.13 -8.85 -6.15
CA PHE A 1069 5.41 -7.54 -5.55
C PHE A 1069 5.18 -7.51 -4.04
N SER A 1070 4.06 -8.07 -3.56
CA SER A 1070 3.66 -7.99 -2.15
C SER A 1070 4.49 -8.86 -1.21
N LYS A 1071 5.18 -9.89 -1.72
CA LYS A 1071 6.21 -10.62 -0.97
C LYS A 1071 7.38 -9.70 -0.64
N SER A 1072 7.79 -8.87 -1.60
CA SER A 1072 8.86 -7.89 -1.43
C SER A 1072 8.41 -6.64 -0.65
N ASP A 1073 7.14 -6.20 -0.76
CA ASP A 1073 6.63 -5.02 -0.03
C ASP A 1073 6.83 -5.12 1.48
N ALA A 1074 6.72 -6.33 2.04
CA ALA A 1074 6.93 -6.59 3.45
C ALA A 1074 8.27 -6.02 3.97
N TYR A 1075 9.31 -6.01 3.13
CA TYR A 1075 10.67 -5.57 3.46
C TYR A 1075 10.89 -4.04 3.32
N THR A 1076 9.92 -3.29 2.80
CA THR A 1076 10.00 -1.83 2.61
C THR A 1076 9.55 -1.01 3.83
N ASN A 1077 8.92 -1.64 4.83
CA ASN A 1077 8.32 -0.95 5.97
C ASN A 1077 9.36 -0.54 7.03
N ASP A 1078 9.51 0.76 7.27
CA ASP A 1078 10.43 1.30 8.30
C ASP A 1078 9.94 1.08 9.75
N ASN A 1079 8.61 0.96 9.97
CA ASN A 1079 7.96 1.05 11.29
C ASN A 1079 7.14 -0.19 11.69
N ARG A 1080 7.78 -1.35 11.91
CA ARG A 1080 7.07 -2.56 12.39
C ARG A 1080 6.70 -2.57 13.88
N PHE A 1081 7.23 -1.66 14.71
CA PHE A 1081 7.12 -1.71 16.18
C PHE A 1081 6.57 -0.43 16.85
N MET A 1082 6.03 0.52 16.09
CA MET A 1082 5.36 1.69 16.70
C MET A 1082 4.02 1.29 17.33
N ASN A 1083 3.77 1.86 18.53
CA ASN A 1083 2.59 1.58 19.34
C ASN A 1083 1.28 1.77 18.53
N PRO A 1084 0.29 0.86 18.64
CA PRO A 1084 -0.92 0.87 17.81
C PRO A 1084 -1.86 2.07 18.04
N GLY A 1085 -1.56 2.94 19.02
CA GLY A 1085 -2.26 4.21 19.25
C GLY A 1085 -1.62 5.45 18.61
N SER A 1086 -0.45 5.32 17.95
CA SER A 1086 0.17 6.42 17.22
C SER A 1086 -0.34 6.45 15.77
N ALA A 1087 -0.76 7.63 15.29
CA ALA A 1087 -1.26 7.79 13.93
C ALA A 1087 -0.15 7.43 12.93
N ARG A 1088 -0.33 6.30 12.21
CA ARG A 1088 0.57 5.88 11.14
C ARG A 1088 0.56 6.94 10.04
N ARG A 1089 1.60 7.77 9.99
CA ARG A 1089 1.83 8.68 8.87
C ARG A 1089 2.00 7.84 7.59
N GLU A 1090 1.31 8.23 6.53
CA GLU A 1090 1.50 7.67 5.20
C GLU A 1090 2.89 8.07 4.72
N THR A 1091 3.85 7.14 4.79
CA THR A 1091 5.22 7.33 4.30
C THR A 1091 5.38 6.69 2.94
N ASN A 1092 6.09 7.39 2.04
CA ASN A 1092 6.54 6.81 0.79
C ASN A 1092 7.36 5.52 1.05
N LYS A 1093 7.33 4.63 0.07
CA LYS A 1093 8.02 3.35 -0.02
C LYS A 1093 8.68 3.24 -1.39
N TYR A 1094 9.66 2.34 -1.48
CA TYR A 1094 10.43 2.15 -2.69
C TYR A 1094 10.64 0.66 -2.96
N MET A 1095 10.37 0.24 -4.19
CA MET A 1095 10.54 -1.13 -4.67
C MET A 1095 11.55 -1.15 -5.81
N LEU A 1096 12.55 -2.02 -5.75
CA LEU A 1096 13.51 -2.20 -6.83
C LEU A 1096 13.03 -3.33 -7.76
N LEU A 1097 13.18 -3.14 -9.07
CA LEU A 1097 13.06 -4.22 -10.05
C LEU A 1097 14.43 -4.43 -10.69
N CYS A 1098 14.88 -5.69 -10.63
CA CYS A 1098 16.23 -6.10 -11.01
C CYS A 1098 16.16 -7.10 -12.17
N ASP A 1099 17.09 -6.94 -13.12
CA ASP A 1099 17.41 -7.91 -14.17
C ASP A 1099 18.34 -8.95 -13.53
N VAL A 1100 17.82 -10.16 -13.28
CA VAL A 1100 18.50 -11.20 -12.50
C VAL A 1100 18.87 -12.37 -13.40
N ALA A 1101 20.16 -12.72 -13.45
CA ALA A 1101 20.70 -13.85 -14.19
C ALA A 1101 20.70 -15.13 -13.32
N LEU A 1102 19.60 -15.88 -13.36
CA LEU A 1102 19.36 -17.03 -12.49
C LEU A 1102 20.20 -18.27 -12.84
N GLY A 1103 20.62 -18.39 -14.10
CA GLY A 1103 21.38 -19.54 -14.60
C GLY A 1103 20.72 -20.88 -14.30
N LYS A 1104 21.53 -21.88 -13.99
CA LYS A 1104 21.11 -23.21 -13.58
C LYS A 1104 20.62 -23.19 -12.14
N GLN A 1105 19.31 -23.22 -11.95
CA GLN A 1105 18.68 -23.15 -10.63
C GLN A 1105 18.68 -24.50 -9.89
N TYR A 1106 18.86 -24.46 -8.57
CA TYR A 1106 18.55 -25.58 -7.67
C TYR A 1106 17.16 -25.37 -7.04
N ARG A 1107 16.23 -26.32 -7.22
CA ARG A 1107 14.94 -26.29 -6.50
C ARG A 1107 15.13 -26.78 -5.07
N PHE A 1108 14.91 -25.89 -4.11
CA PHE A 1108 15.00 -26.22 -2.69
C PHE A 1108 13.79 -27.04 -2.22
N ASN A 1109 14.02 -27.98 -1.30
CA ASN A 1109 13.00 -28.78 -0.65
C ASN A 1109 13.32 -28.88 0.84
N TYR A 1110 12.34 -28.56 1.69
CA TYR A 1110 12.47 -28.47 3.16
C TYR A 1110 12.89 -29.77 3.86
N ASN A 1111 12.89 -30.91 3.16
CA ASN A 1111 13.30 -32.21 3.71
C ASN A 1111 14.82 -32.49 3.61
N GLN A 1112 15.66 -31.50 3.28
CA GLN A 1112 17.11 -31.66 3.18
C GLN A 1112 17.89 -30.67 4.08
N PRO A 1113 19.09 -31.04 4.59
CA PRO A 1113 19.89 -30.18 5.46
C PRO A 1113 20.47 -28.96 4.72
N ALA A 1114 20.92 -27.98 5.50
CA ALA A 1114 21.20 -26.60 5.06
C ALA A 1114 22.13 -26.44 3.83
N CYS A 1115 21.87 -25.38 3.05
CA CYS A 1115 22.38 -25.09 1.71
C CYS A 1115 23.90 -24.95 1.51
N GLY A 1116 24.74 -25.14 2.53
CA GLY A 1116 26.14 -24.66 2.57
C GLY A 1116 27.07 -25.11 1.43
N ASN A 1117 26.78 -26.24 0.76
CA ASN A 1117 27.58 -26.76 -0.37
C ASN A 1117 26.90 -26.65 -1.75
N LEU A 1118 25.69 -26.07 -1.87
CA LEU A 1118 24.94 -26.03 -3.13
C LEU A 1118 25.61 -25.16 -4.22
N ARG A 1119 26.40 -24.16 -3.83
CA ARG A 1119 27.12 -23.21 -4.71
C ARG A 1119 28.06 -23.86 -5.73
N LYS A 1120 28.43 -25.15 -5.56
CA LYS A 1120 29.28 -25.89 -6.51
C LYS A 1120 28.51 -26.48 -7.71
N HIS A 1121 27.18 -26.46 -7.69
CA HIS A 1121 26.35 -27.22 -8.62
C HIS A 1121 25.17 -26.45 -9.24
N CYS A 1122 24.95 -25.21 -8.81
CA CYS A 1122 23.89 -24.31 -9.27
C CYS A 1122 24.32 -22.84 -9.16
N ASP A 1123 23.73 -21.99 -10.00
CA ASP A 1123 24.01 -20.54 -10.07
C ASP A 1123 22.99 -19.73 -9.24
N SER A 1124 21.84 -20.31 -8.91
CA SER A 1124 20.84 -19.73 -8.01
C SER A 1124 20.01 -20.82 -7.32
N ILE A 1125 19.30 -20.44 -6.24
CA ILE A 1125 18.26 -21.26 -5.61
C ILE A 1125 16.88 -20.75 -6.04
N LEU A 1126 15.99 -21.69 -6.37
CA LEU A 1126 14.55 -21.48 -6.48
C LEU A 1126 13.86 -22.14 -5.28
N VAL A 1127 13.20 -21.33 -4.45
CA VAL A 1127 12.29 -21.80 -3.40
C VAL A 1127 10.88 -21.82 -4.00
N GLU A 1128 10.22 -22.99 -3.98
CA GLU A 1128 8.87 -23.10 -4.51
C GLU A 1128 7.83 -22.43 -3.59
N GLY A 1129 6.84 -21.82 -4.24
CA GLY A 1129 5.70 -21.19 -3.59
C GLY A 1129 4.38 -21.77 -4.10
N TYR A 1130 3.34 -21.76 -3.26
CA TYR A 1130 2.00 -22.16 -3.70
C TYR A 1130 1.38 -21.18 -4.69
N SER A 1131 1.68 -19.89 -4.56
CA SER A 1131 1.21 -18.79 -5.41
C SER A 1131 2.32 -18.35 -6.37
N VAL A 1132 2.03 -18.30 -7.67
CA VAL A 1132 2.97 -17.85 -8.71
C VAL A 1132 2.26 -17.05 -9.80
N PRO A 1133 2.93 -16.15 -10.53
CA PRO A 1133 2.40 -15.61 -11.77
C PRO A 1133 2.14 -16.73 -12.79
N ASN A 1134 1.02 -16.67 -13.51
CA ASN A 1134 0.68 -17.66 -14.54
C ASN A 1134 1.78 -17.72 -15.63
N PRO A 1135 2.50 -18.85 -15.79
CA PRO A 1135 3.56 -18.96 -16.79
C PRO A 1135 3.09 -18.80 -18.25
N GLU A 1136 1.82 -19.06 -18.53
CA GLU A 1136 1.22 -18.86 -19.87
C GLU A 1136 1.11 -17.38 -20.26
N GLN A 1137 1.23 -16.47 -19.30
CA GLN A 1137 1.12 -15.03 -19.46
C GLN A 1137 2.48 -14.31 -19.29
N THR A 1138 3.57 -15.07 -19.22
CA THR A 1138 4.93 -14.55 -19.20
C THR A 1138 5.30 -13.93 -20.55
N MET A 1139 5.92 -12.74 -20.51
CA MET A 1139 6.48 -12.03 -21.66
C MET A 1139 8.00 -12.21 -21.71
N PHE A 1140 8.59 -12.23 -22.90
CA PHE A 1140 10.04 -12.26 -23.11
C PHE A 1140 10.47 -11.09 -23.98
N LEU A 1141 11.48 -10.34 -23.55
CA LEU A 1141 12.09 -9.28 -24.37
C LEU A 1141 13.08 -9.87 -25.38
N GLN A 1142 13.39 -9.12 -26.44
CA GLN A 1142 14.43 -9.48 -27.42
C GLN A 1142 15.82 -9.75 -26.80
N SER A 1143 16.07 -9.21 -25.61
CA SER A 1143 17.29 -9.42 -24.81
C SER A 1143 17.35 -10.76 -24.06
N GLY A 1144 16.30 -11.60 -24.16
CA GLY A 1144 16.16 -12.84 -23.40
C GLY A 1144 15.68 -12.66 -21.95
N LEU A 1145 15.25 -11.45 -21.58
CA LEU A 1145 14.72 -11.15 -20.24
C LEU A 1145 13.24 -11.58 -20.12
N GLU A 1146 12.94 -12.43 -19.16
CA GLU A 1146 11.61 -12.89 -18.77
C GLU A 1146 10.91 -11.89 -17.85
N LEU A 1147 9.68 -11.50 -18.19
CA LEU A 1147 8.78 -10.69 -17.38
C LEU A 1147 7.54 -11.54 -17.03
N PRO A 1148 7.38 -11.99 -15.78
CA PRO A 1148 6.26 -12.85 -15.40
C PRO A 1148 4.98 -12.02 -15.15
N LEU A 1149 4.39 -11.47 -16.22
CA LEU A 1149 3.22 -10.57 -16.22
C LEU A 1149 1.86 -11.30 -16.03
N GLY A 1150 1.88 -12.50 -15.45
CA GLY A 1150 0.71 -13.33 -15.26
C GLY A 1150 -0.12 -12.98 -14.03
N GLU A 1151 -1.42 -13.24 -14.07
CA GLU A 1151 -2.28 -13.27 -12.88
C GLU A 1151 -1.74 -14.32 -11.90
N ILE A 1152 -1.80 -14.06 -10.59
CA ILE A 1152 -1.33 -15.03 -9.59
C ILE A 1152 -2.28 -16.24 -9.51
N ILE A 1153 -1.73 -17.43 -9.81
CA ILE A 1153 -2.42 -18.72 -9.75
C ILE A 1153 -1.87 -19.58 -8.61
N ARG A 1154 -2.69 -20.50 -8.11
CA ARG A 1154 -2.28 -21.47 -7.09
C ARG A 1154 -1.87 -22.81 -7.72
N GLN A 1155 -0.65 -23.26 -7.46
CA GLN A 1155 -0.15 -24.53 -7.98
C GLN A 1155 -0.68 -25.75 -7.21
N SER A 1156 -1.12 -26.76 -7.94
CA SER A 1156 -1.69 -28.02 -7.43
C SER A 1156 -0.65 -29.09 -7.06
N HIS A 1157 0.60 -28.95 -7.50
CA HIS A 1157 1.60 -30.04 -7.47
C HIS A 1157 2.79 -29.81 -6.52
N VAL A 1158 2.69 -28.86 -5.60
CA VAL A 1158 3.74 -28.57 -4.61
C VAL A 1158 3.67 -29.60 -3.46
N LYS A 1159 4.68 -30.49 -3.36
CA LYS A 1159 4.77 -31.54 -2.33
C LYS A 1159 5.67 -31.09 -1.17
N GLY A 1160 5.14 -31.11 0.06
CA GLY A 1160 5.87 -30.78 1.29
C GLY A 1160 5.52 -29.40 1.86
N PHE A 1161 6.30 -28.93 2.83
CA PHE A 1161 6.33 -27.52 3.21
C PHE A 1161 6.82 -26.69 2.01
N ALA A 1162 6.20 -25.55 1.75
CA ALA A 1162 6.59 -24.59 0.73
C ALA A 1162 6.26 -23.17 1.17
N SER A 1163 6.88 -22.17 0.53
CA SER A 1163 6.59 -20.75 0.80
C SER A 1163 5.21 -20.38 0.24
N GLU A 1164 4.67 -19.23 0.63
CA GLU A 1164 3.44 -18.72 0.02
C GLU A 1164 3.68 -18.29 -1.43
N ASN A 1165 4.81 -17.62 -1.68
CA ASN A 1165 5.24 -17.11 -2.99
C ASN A 1165 6.66 -17.62 -3.29
N ARG A 1166 7.09 -17.64 -4.55
CA ARG A 1166 8.45 -18.06 -4.91
C ARG A 1166 9.50 -17.05 -4.48
N GLU A 1167 10.69 -17.59 -4.20
CA GLU A 1167 11.87 -16.79 -3.87
C GLU A 1167 13.07 -17.27 -4.70
N TYR A 1168 13.82 -16.32 -5.21
CA TYR A 1168 14.95 -16.48 -6.12
C TYR A 1168 16.19 -15.89 -5.46
N ILE A 1169 17.22 -16.71 -5.30
CA ILE A 1169 18.39 -16.37 -4.49
C ILE A 1169 19.64 -16.55 -5.35
N THR A 1170 20.33 -15.46 -5.64
CA THR A 1170 21.62 -15.46 -6.36
C THR A 1170 22.79 -15.36 -5.39
N PHE A 1171 23.95 -15.91 -5.78
CA PHE A 1171 25.12 -16.03 -4.90
C PHE A 1171 26.25 -15.04 -5.20
N ASP A 1172 26.12 -14.29 -6.28
CA ASP A 1172 27.07 -13.27 -6.73
C ASP A 1172 26.31 -11.98 -7.09
N ASP A 1173 26.80 -10.86 -6.58
CA ASP A 1173 26.36 -9.49 -6.87
C ASP A 1173 26.28 -9.25 -8.38
N SER A 1174 27.23 -9.81 -9.15
CA SER A 1174 27.31 -9.68 -10.61
C SER A 1174 26.11 -10.29 -11.37
N GLN A 1175 25.33 -11.17 -10.73
CA GLN A 1175 24.11 -11.76 -11.30
C GLN A 1175 22.90 -10.83 -11.26
N ASN A 1176 23.02 -9.61 -10.72
CA ASN A 1176 21.91 -8.70 -10.51
C ASN A 1176 22.24 -7.33 -11.10
N SER A 1177 21.32 -6.76 -11.89
CA SER A 1177 21.46 -5.39 -12.40
C SER A 1177 20.20 -4.59 -12.08
N LEU A 1178 20.37 -3.43 -11.42
CA LEU A 1178 19.27 -2.51 -11.19
C LEU A 1178 18.71 -2.01 -12.53
N ARG A 1179 17.38 -2.01 -12.68
CA ARG A 1179 16.68 -1.49 -13.88
C ARG A 1179 15.70 -0.39 -13.54
N TYR A 1180 14.87 -0.62 -12.53
CA TYR A 1180 13.85 0.35 -12.12
C TYR A 1180 13.78 0.46 -10.60
N ILE A 1181 13.35 1.62 -10.15
CA ILE A 1181 12.80 1.81 -8.82
C ILE A 1181 11.42 2.44 -8.92
N VAL A 1182 10.51 1.96 -8.08
CA VAL A 1182 9.12 2.39 -8.04
C VAL A 1182 8.88 3.04 -6.69
N LYS A 1183 8.50 4.33 -6.70
CA LYS A 1183 8.05 5.09 -5.52
C LYS A 1183 6.55 4.88 -5.36
N TYR A 1184 6.10 4.56 -4.16
CA TYR A 1184 4.69 4.26 -3.88
C TYR A 1184 4.32 4.51 -2.41
N LYS A 1185 3.03 4.58 -2.11
CA LYS A 1185 2.49 4.58 -0.73
C LYS A 1185 1.57 3.37 -0.56
N CYS A 1186 1.29 2.94 0.67
CA CYS A 1186 0.23 1.95 0.91
C CYS A 1186 -0.64 2.32 2.11
N THR A 1187 -1.95 2.16 1.95
CA THR A 1187 -2.94 2.37 3.02
C THR A 1187 -3.03 1.10 3.88
N THR A 1188 -2.73 1.19 5.18
CA THR A 1188 -2.77 -0.01 6.03
C THR A 1188 -4.19 -0.33 6.50
N THR A 1189 -4.85 -1.28 5.83
CA THR A 1189 -5.94 -2.05 6.44
C THR A 1189 -5.35 -2.95 7.54
N GLY A 1190 -5.95 -2.94 8.74
CA GLY A 1190 -5.46 -3.76 9.86
C GLY A 1190 -5.52 -5.26 9.56
N TYR A 1191 -4.53 -6.03 10.05
CA TYR A 1191 -4.57 -7.48 10.07
C TYR A 1191 -5.75 -7.96 10.93
N GLY A 1192 -6.88 -8.29 10.31
CA GLY A 1192 -8.09 -8.68 11.02
C GLY A 1192 -9.30 -8.89 10.11
N ARG A 1193 -9.51 -10.15 9.73
CA ARG A 1193 -10.60 -10.69 8.87
C ARG A 1193 -10.45 -10.45 7.37
N THR A 1194 -10.40 -11.58 6.66
CA THR A 1194 -10.58 -11.71 5.22
C THR A 1194 -11.93 -11.12 4.76
N ARG A 1195 -11.88 -10.14 3.85
CA ARG A 1195 -12.98 -9.78 2.94
C ARG A 1195 -12.39 -9.51 1.56
N SER A 1196 -12.98 -10.13 0.54
CA SER A 1196 -12.42 -10.24 -0.81
C SER A 1196 -13.09 -9.31 -1.82
N TYR A 1197 -12.45 -8.18 -2.15
CA TYR A 1197 -12.77 -7.33 -3.31
C TYR A 1197 -11.45 -6.70 -3.79
N ARG A 1198 -10.89 -6.96 -4.98
CA ARG A 1198 -11.37 -6.77 -6.37
C ARG A 1198 -11.61 -5.29 -6.74
N THR A 1199 -10.51 -4.61 -6.99
CA THR A 1199 -10.40 -3.32 -7.69
C THR A 1199 -10.66 -3.42 -9.20
N HIS A 1200 -10.95 -2.28 -9.85
CA HIS A 1200 -9.95 -1.61 -10.70
C HIS A 1200 -10.45 -0.25 -11.21
N GLY A 1201 -9.49 0.67 -11.38
CA GLY A 1201 -9.75 2.01 -11.89
C GLY A 1201 -9.76 2.14 -13.41
N LYS A 1202 -9.97 3.37 -13.90
CA LYS A 1202 -10.05 3.72 -15.32
C LYS A 1202 -9.97 5.24 -15.58
N MET A 1203 -8.77 5.82 -15.70
CA MET A 1203 -8.65 7.21 -16.18
C MET A 1203 -9.30 7.34 -17.58
N MET A 1204 -9.94 8.47 -17.86
CA MET A 1204 -10.55 8.76 -19.17
C MET A 1204 -9.71 9.79 -19.92
N ALA A 1205 -9.61 9.66 -21.24
CA ALA A 1205 -8.88 10.57 -22.11
C ALA A 1205 -9.76 11.71 -22.64
N PHE A 1206 -9.15 12.87 -22.90
CA PHE A 1206 -9.77 14.02 -23.58
C PHE A 1206 -9.75 13.86 -25.11
N ARG A 1207 -10.62 14.61 -25.82
CA ARG A 1207 -10.54 14.86 -27.26
C ARG A 1207 -10.56 16.36 -27.58
N SER A 1208 -9.52 16.80 -28.27
CA SER A 1208 -9.46 17.89 -29.26
C SER A 1208 -10.34 19.15 -29.08
N THR A 1209 -9.69 20.23 -28.64
CA THR A 1209 -9.57 21.47 -29.42
C THR A 1209 -8.14 21.97 -29.29
#